data_AF-A0A9D7K9T2-F1
#
_entry.id   AF-A0A9D7K9T2-F1
#
_cell.length_a   1.000
_cell.length_b   1.000
_cell.length_c   1.000
_cell.angle_alpha   90.00
_cell.angle_beta   90.00
_cell.angle_gamma   90.00
#
_symmetry.space_group_name_H-M   'P 1'
#
loop_
_entity.id
_entity.type
_entity.pdbx_description
1 polymer ?
#
loop_
_entity_poly.entity_id
_entity_poly.type
_entity_poly.pdbx_seq_one_letter_code
_entity_poly.pdbx_strand_id
1 'polypeptide(L)'
;MHRQQQGNTVIYFGADDPSESGLVLSAVTTGINRINEVYESEVAVRLILVANTDQVFYYNPDTDPYTGSDASAMLTENTPNCNSVIGSNNYDIGHIFSAQGNNGVAYLSSVCNNTLKAGGVTISVTPVNDPFYIDYVAHEMGHQFGGNHTQNNGCNRNSPTAMEPGSASSIMGYAGICPPNVQSNSDAYFHAISLQEIKAFLMVGGASCDQIIPNYNNVAPVVLANPDYTIPKSTPFVLTLSATDADNDAMVYAWDQMDAQTATMPPATTNTSGPTFRSINFTSAPYRYFPNLTSILSGANTNTWEVLPSVGRTMNFRGVVRDVQEAGTGGCNSEDNVLVTTVAAAGPFLITSQNTPTTWVETQQTNITWDVAGTTGNGINCSTVDILLSYNGGQSFSTVLATGVANNGSFNITVPFGLTTTGRIMVKANGNIFFDINNANITIDPGVLSFSLEANPANIGICPGQSKNIIVNVNPILGYTQAVTLSLPGLPSGFSASFGVNPVIPGNTTVLTITNNSAPVGTTNQTLNGVSGSINKNITLVLISNNGSSLGLPALAVPANNSINQNIRPAFSWTPLANASLYDIQITRSSNFSEVIFNIENIAATSLTFSGYLDGGTEYFWRVRGENDCFTGNWSSPFTFTTESCYYYPASDLPIPIPSSGAQTINSYKLISDKGTITDLDVLNLTGLHSYIDDLRFTMFSPSGTSVIIWNRPCDNHQNFNINFNQAAPAGSWPCPPTNAGTFRPSNTINTFNNLSLKGQWRLRVEDLFNLDGGSLNSWGIKTCVNNFCRLTVDNAFSRGAGSLYDAVLCAQSGDTIRFSNSLNNDTIYLENLNLSIDKDLVLECNILRNIHIISTSSSPLIVNSAPGAGLGLRIKGLHIHSSNSNIGAVDNRGKLILENVYLYTFSPGGTATIENKSGGTAEITGDCRIIRD
;
A
#
# COMPACT_ATOMS: atom_id res chain seq x y z
N MET A 1 -10.81 -17.66 31.87
CA MET A 1 -11.17 -16.63 32.87
C MET A 1 -11.07 -17.30 34.25
N HIS A 2 -10.37 -16.66 35.21
CA HIS A 2 -10.04 -17.23 36.52
C HIS A 2 -10.76 -16.48 37.67
N ARG A 3 -11.33 -17.21 38.65
CA ARG A 3 -11.96 -16.67 39.87
C ARG A 3 -11.40 -17.36 41.12
N GLN A 4 -11.00 -16.57 42.13
CA GLN A 4 -11.01 -16.99 43.52
C GLN A 4 -11.66 -15.93 44.43
N GLN A 5 -12.46 -16.41 45.38
CA GLN A 5 -13.22 -15.60 46.32
C GLN A 5 -12.60 -15.68 47.72
N GLN A 6 -12.18 -14.54 48.27
CA GLN A 6 -12.33 -14.24 49.70
C GLN A 6 -12.59 -12.75 49.90
N GLY A 7 -13.84 -12.40 50.26
CA GLY A 7 -14.22 -11.07 50.76
C GLY A 7 -14.35 -9.96 49.71
N ASN A 8 -15.58 -9.46 49.52
CA ASN A 8 -15.96 -8.27 48.73
C ASN A 8 -15.26 -8.11 47.36
N THR A 9 -15.18 -9.20 46.59
CA THR A 9 -14.39 -9.26 45.35
C THR A 9 -15.20 -8.90 44.10
N VAL A 10 -14.58 -8.11 43.22
CA VAL A 10 -15.06 -7.72 41.88
C VAL A 10 -15.35 -8.97 41.05
N ILE A 11 -16.58 -9.09 40.53
CA ILE A 11 -16.98 -10.15 39.61
C ILE A 11 -16.44 -9.79 38.22
N TYR A 12 -15.51 -10.59 37.68
CA TYR A 12 -14.90 -10.32 36.37
C TYR A 12 -15.99 -10.41 35.27
N PHE A 13 -16.27 -9.29 34.62
CA PHE A 13 -17.40 -9.10 33.68
C PHE A 13 -18.80 -9.38 34.25
N GLY A 14 -18.95 -9.39 35.58
CA GLY A 14 -20.26 -9.45 36.24
C GLY A 14 -20.94 -10.83 36.28
N ALA A 15 -20.27 -11.92 35.88
CA ALA A 15 -20.81 -13.28 35.93
C ALA A 15 -20.26 -14.11 37.11
N ASP A 16 -21.14 -14.77 37.88
CA ASP A 16 -20.79 -15.64 39.00
C ASP A 16 -21.25 -17.11 38.86
N ASP A 17 -22.01 -17.43 37.80
CA ASP A 17 -22.52 -18.76 37.48
C ASP A 17 -22.37 -19.11 35.98
N PRO A 18 -22.20 -20.39 35.60
CA PRO A 18 -22.13 -20.81 34.20
C PRO A 18 -23.32 -20.39 33.32
N SER A 19 -24.51 -20.19 33.89
CA SER A 19 -25.68 -19.67 33.15
C SER A 19 -25.50 -18.23 32.64
N GLU A 20 -24.51 -17.51 33.17
CA GLU A 20 -24.15 -16.14 32.81
C GLU A 20 -22.93 -16.07 31.86
N SER A 21 -22.50 -17.20 31.29
CA SER A 21 -21.35 -17.28 30.39
C SER A 21 -21.42 -16.33 29.19
N GLY A 22 -22.62 -15.94 28.77
CA GLY A 22 -22.83 -14.91 27.74
C GLY A 22 -22.26 -13.54 28.11
N LEU A 23 -22.23 -13.15 29.39
CA LEU A 23 -21.64 -11.88 29.84
C LEU A 23 -20.12 -11.90 29.69
N VAL A 24 -19.48 -12.99 30.11
CA VAL A 24 -18.03 -13.20 29.98
C VAL A 24 -17.63 -13.26 28.51
N LEU A 25 -18.36 -14.03 27.70
CA LEU A 25 -18.09 -14.17 26.28
C LEU A 25 -18.21 -12.84 25.54
N SER A 26 -19.24 -12.04 25.85
CA SER A 26 -19.45 -10.71 25.26
C SER A 26 -18.27 -9.77 25.53
N ALA A 27 -17.77 -9.75 26.77
CA ALA A 27 -16.68 -8.88 27.13
C ALA A 27 -15.32 -9.35 26.58
N VAL A 28 -15.05 -10.66 26.57
CA VAL A 28 -13.88 -11.22 25.87
C VAL A 28 -13.95 -10.89 24.38
N THR A 29 -15.12 -11.04 23.75
CA THR A 29 -15.32 -10.68 22.34
C THR A 29 -15.02 -9.20 22.08
N THR A 30 -15.47 -8.31 22.97
CA THR A 30 -15.18 -6.88 22.88
C THR A 30 -13.68 -6.60 22.93
N GLY A 31 -12.97 -7.24 23.87
CA GLY A 31 -11.51 -7.10 23.99
C GLY A 31 -10.76 -7.64 22.76
N ILE A 32 -11.12 -8.83 22.28
CA ILE A 32 -10.50 -9.42 21.08
C ILE A 32 -10.78 -8.57 19.83
N ASN A 33 -11.98 -8.01 19.67
CA ASN A 33 -12.28 -7.10 18.57
C ASN A 33 -11.39 -5.85 18.63
N ARG A 34 -11.20 -5.25 19.82
CA ARG A 34 -10.32 -4.09 19.98
C ARG A 34 -8.85 -4.43 19.69
N ILE A 35 -8.41 -5.64 20.03
CA ILE A 35 -7.06 -6.12 19.69
C ILE A 35 -6.92 -6.34 18.19
N ASN A 36 -7.94 -6.92 17.53
CA ASN A 36 -7.95 -7.14 16.08
C ASN A 36 -7.85 -5.82 15.29
N GLU A 37 -8.45 -4.72 15.77
CA GLU A 37 -8.29 -3.40 15.13
C GLU A 37 -6.79 -3.01 14.95
N VAL A 38 -5.94 -3.41 15.90
CA VAL A 38 -4.49 -3.19 15.84
C VAL A 38 -3.80 -4.31 15.08
N TYR A 39 -4.01 -5.57 15.45
CA TYR A 39 -3.24 -6.69 14.91
C TYR A 39 -3.51 -6.95 13.43
N GLU A 40 -4.73 -6.68 12.95
CA GLU A 40 -5.03 -6.80 11.53
C GLU A 40 -4.37 -5.70 10.70
N SER A 41 -4.32 -4.47 11.22
CA SER A 41 -3.75 -3.33 10.50
C SER A 41 -2.22 -3.28 10.55
N GLU A 42 -1.63 -3.74 11.66
CA GLU A 42 -0.19 -3.68 11.90
C GLU A 42 0.55 -4.92 11.37
N VAL A 43 -0.01 -6.12 11.55
CA VAL A 43 0.70 -7.39 11.28
C VAL A 43 -0.14 -8.44 10.55
N ALA A 44 -1.29 -8.05 9.98
CA ALA A 44 -2.19 -8.92 9.22
C ALA A 44 -2.67 -10.16 10.00
N VAL A 45 -2.84 -10.05 11.33
CA VAL A 45 -3.31 -11.15 12.19
C VAL A 45 -4.73 -10.85 12.70
N ARG A 46 -5.65 -11.79 12.47
CA ARG A 46 -6.98 -11.80 13.09
C ARG A 46 -7.09 -12.91 14.13
N LEU A 47 -7.43 -12.54 15.36
CA LEU A 47 -7.75 -13.47 16.44
C LEU A 47 -9.24 -13.83 16.40
N ILE A 48 -9.54 -15.13 16.39
CA ILE A 48 -10.91 -15.66 16.38
C ILE A 48 -11.08 -16.56 17.60
N LEU A 49 -12.17 -16.36 18.36
CA LEU A 49 -12.50 -17.24 19.48
C LEU A 49 -12.86 -18.64 18.95
N VAL A 50 -12.21 -19.66 19.50
CA VAL A 50 -12.40 -21.05 19.09
C VAL A 50 -13.71 -21.62 19.65
N ALA A 51 -14.20 -22.70 19.06
CA ALA A 51 -15.35 -23.42 19.60
C ALA A 51 -15.08 -23.87 21.05
N ASN A 52 -16.12 -23.91 21.88
CA ASN A 52 -16.06 -24.30 23.29
C ASN A 52 -15.19 -23.39 24.18
N THR A 53 -14.92 -22.14 23.77
CA THR A 53 -14.19 -21.16 24.60
C THR A 53 -14.82 -20.95 25.99
N ASP A 54 -16.13 -21.12 26.11
CA ASP A 54 -16.87 -21.03 27.37
C ASP A 54 -16.51 -22.13 28.39
N GLN A 55 -15.93 -23.24 27.94
CA GLN A 55 -15.49 -24.33 28.82
C GLN A 55 -14.25 -23.99 29.66
N VAL A 56 -13.52 -22.92 29.33
CA VAL A 56 -12.39 -22.40 30.10
C VAL A 56 -12.75 -21.15 30.91
N PHE A 57 -14.04 -20.98 31.21
CA PHE A 57 -14.55 -19.99 32.15
C PHE A 57 -14.80 -20.67 33.51
N TYR A 58 -14.00 -20.28 34.51
CA TYR A 58 -14.06 -20.90 35.83
C TYR A 58 -14.81 -20.00 36.82
N TYR A 59 -16.02 -20.42 37.19
CA TYR A 59 -16.91 -19.70 38.09
C TYR A 59 -16.80 -20.18 39.55
N ASN A 60 -16.36 -21.42 39.75
CA ASN A 60 -16.22 -22.03 41.06
C ASN A 60 -14.73 -22.12 41.46
N PRO A 61 -14.33 -21.45 42.56
CA PRO A 61 -12.93 -21.44 43.02
C PRO A 61 -12.38 -22.82 43.39
N ASP A 62 -13.23 -23.78 43.77
CA ASP A 62 -12.80 -25.14 44.16
C ASP A 62 -12.43 -26.01 42.94
N THR A 63 -12.94 -25.66 41.77
CA THR A 63 -12.70 -26.37 40.51
C THR A 63 -11.82 -25.57 39.54
N ASP A 64 -11.35 -24.40 39.98
CA ASP A 64 -10.51 -23.52 39.18
C ASP A 64 -9.07 -24.05 39.15
N PRO A 65 -8.50 -24.33 37.96
CA PRO A 65 -7.18 -24.96 37.85
C PRO A 65 -6.01 -24.00 38.11
N TYR A 66 -6.26 -22.70 38.33
CA TYR A 66 -5.19 -21.70 38.43
C TYR A 66 -4.91 -21.25 39.88
N THR A 67 -3.63 -21.00 40.16
CA THR A 67 -3.15 -20.56 41.47
C THR A 67 -3.34 -19.05 41.68
N GLY A 68 -4.56 -18.63 42.01
CA GLY A 68 -4.88 -17.30 42.56
C GLY A 68 -4.38 -16.11 41.73
N SER A 69 -3.67 -15.17 42.37
CA SER A 69 -3.14 -13.94 41.73
C SER A 69 -1.70 -14.04 41.23
N ASP A 70 -1.08 -15.22 41.28
CA ASP A 70 0.31 -15.42 40.85
C ASP A 70 0.39 -15.60 39.33
N ALA A 71 0.64 -14.50 38.61
CA ALA A 71 0.74 -14.49 37.16
C ALA A 71 1.77 -15.49 36.62
N SER A 72 2.88 -15.74 37.33
CA SER A 72 3.92 -16.68 36.89
C SER A 72 3.48 -18.13 37.06
N ALA A 73 2.76 -18.45 38.14
CA ALA A 73 2.15 -19.77 38.30
C ALA A 73 1.11 -20.01 37.20
N MET A 74 0.19 -19.07 37.03
CA MET A 74 -0.88 -19.10 36.03
C MET A 74 -0.35 -19.31 34.60
N LEU A 75 0.78 -18.67 34.26
CA LEU A 75 1.47 -18.81 32.97
C LEU A 75 1.82 -20.27 32.68
N THR A 76 2.37 -20.98 33.66
CA THR A 76 2.79 -22.38 33.52
C THR A 76 1.61 -23.35 33.56
N GLU A 77 0.54 -23.00 34.26
CA GLU A 77 -0.68 -23.81 34.41
C GLU A 77 -1.57 -23.74 33.16
N ASN A 78 -1.51 -22.66 32.38
CA ASN A 78 -2.46 -22.43 31.29
C ASN A 78 -2.36 -23.45 30.15
N THR A 79 -1.15 -23.74 29.68
CA THR A 79 -0.98 -24.61 28.52
C THR A 79 -1.48 -26.05 28.80
N PRO A 80 -1.13 -26.70 29.93
CA PRO A 80 -1.73 -27.97 30.30
C PRO A 80 -3.25 -27.92 30.43
N ASN A 81 -3.80 -26.87 31.03
CA ASN A 81 -5.24 -26.73 31.22
C ASN A 81 -5.99 -26.58 29.87
N CYS A 82 -5.58 -25.64 29.02
CA CYS A 82 -6.16 -25.46 27.67
C CYS A 82 -6.02 -26.74 26.83
N ASN A 83 -4.87 -27.43 26.91
CA ASN A 83 -4.67 -28.70 26.21
C ASN A 83 -5.61 -29.80 26.71
N SER A 84 -5.93 -29.83 28.00
CA SER A 84 -6.85 -30.81 28.58
C SER A 84 -8.33 -30.54 28.26
N VAL A 85 -8.73 -29.26 28.22
CA VAL A 85 -10.14 -28.87 28.05
C VAL A 85 -10.51 -28.70 26.58
N ILE A 86 -9.73 -27.90 25.84
CA ILE A 86 -10.00 -27.55 24.43
C ILE A 86 -9.34 -28.54 23.48
N GLY A 87 -8.18 -29.08 23.85
CA GLY A 87 -7.37 -29.96 23.02
C GLY A 87 -6.33 -29.18 22.22
N SER A 88 -5.08 -29.64 22.27
CA SER A 88 -3.94 -28.92 21.66
C SER A 88 -4.08 -28.66 20.15
N ASN A 89 -4.86 -29.42 19.39
CA ASN A 89 -5.04 -29.16 17.95
C ASN A 89 -6.15 -28.14 17.63
N ASN A 90 -6.88 -27.67 18.63
CA ASN A 90 -8.10 -26.88 18.45
C ASN A 90 -7.95 -25.39 18.76
N TYR A 91 -6.71 -24.93 19.04
CA TYR A 91 -6.42 -23.52 19.30
C TYR A 91 -4.96 -23.18 18.99
N ASP A 92 -4.69 -21.92 18.66
CA ASP A 92 -3.39 -21.44 18.17
C ASP A 92 -2.64 -20.60 19.21
N ILE A 93 -3.40 -19.88 20.03
CA ILE A 93 -2.97 -19.05 21.15
C ILE A 93 -3.98 -19.17 22.29
N GLY A 94 -3.51 -19.17 23.53
CA GLY A 94 -4.32 -19.07 24.73
C GLY A 94 -3.81 -17.96 25.64
N HIS A 95 -4.74 -17.32 26.35
CA HIS A 95 -4.43 -16.18 27.22
C HIS A 95 -5.39 -16.14 28.41
N ILE A 96 -4.88 -15.95 29.63
CA ILE A 96 -5.71 -15.85 30.84
C ILE A 96 -6.08 -14.42 31.12
N PHE A 97 -7.36 -14.23 31.45
CA PHE A 97 -7.94 -12.98 31.91
C PHE A 97 -8.32 -13.17 33.39
N SER A 98 -7.81 -12.31 34.28
CA SER A 98 -8.00 -12.39 35.74
C SER A 98 -8.28 -11.04 36.38
N ALA A 99 -9.10 -11.03 37.44
CA ALA A 99 -9.48 -9.84 38.20
C ALA A 99 -8.54 -9.51 39.39
N GLN A 100 -7.56 -10.37 39.66
CA GLN A 100 -6.94 -10.48 40.98
C GLN A 100 -5.64 -9.69 41.10
N GLY A 101 -5.72 -8.36 40.96
CA GLY A 101 -4.55 -7.46 41.02
C GLY A 101 -4.31 -6.76 39.68
N ASN A 102 -3.10 -6.23 39.48
CA ASN A 102 -2.68 -5.61 38.23
C ASN A 102 -1.30 -6.17 37.86
N ASN A 103 -1.24 -7.04 36.84
CA ASN A 103 0.00 -7.67 36.39
C ASN A 103 -0.16 -8.27 34.99
N GLY A 104 0.94 -8.55 34.30
CA GLY A 104 0.97 -9.21 33.00
C GLY A 104 2.23 -10.04 32.86
N VAL A 105 2.11 -11.21 32.23
CA VAL A 105 3.27 -12.01 31.81
C VAL A 105 2.90 -12.94 30.66
N ALA A 106 3.79 -13.08 29.70
CA ALA A 106 3.67 -14.00 28.59
C ALA A 106 5.02 -14.64 28.21
N TYR A 107 4.97 -15.82 27.61
CA TYR A 107 6.12 -16.37 26.92
C TYR A 107 6.36 -15.64 25.60
N LEU A 108 7.62 -15.33 25.32
CA LEU A 108 8.02 -14.76 24.04
C LEU A 108 7.86 -15.80 22.92
N SER A 109 7.29 -15.41 21.77
CA SER A 109 7.21 -16.23 20.56
C SER A 109 6.53 -17.59 20.78
N SER A 110 5.39 -17.57 21.48
CA SER A 110 4.71 -18.78 21.97
C SER A 110 3.63 -19.33 21.03
N VAL A 111 3.08 -18.50 20.14
CA VAL A 111 1.98 -18.90 19.22
C VAL A 111 2.37 -20.14 18.41
N CYS A 112 1.42 -21.05 18.21
CA CYS A 112 1.60 -22.35 17.54
C CYS A 112 2.54 -23.36 18.23
N ASN A 113 3.21 -23.01 19.32
CA ASN A 113 4.02 -23.97 20.08
C ASN A 113 3.15 -24.77 21.05
N ASN A 114 2.90 -26.06 20.79
CA ASN A 114 2.01 -26.90 21.62
C ASN A 114 2.39 -27.01 23.11
N THR A 115 3.61 -26.63 23.49
CA THR A 115 4.06 -26.61 24.89
C THR A 115 3.95 -25.24 25.56
N LEU A 116 3.83 -24.15 24.78
CA LEU A 116 3.87 -22.77 25.28
C LEU A 116 2.73 -21.88 24.81
N LYS A 117 1.93 -22.28 23.81
CA LYS A 117 1.01 -21.38 23.09
C LYS A 117 -0.14 -20.83 23.90
N ALA A 118 -0.43 -21.38 25.08
CA ALA A 118 -1.37 -20.77 26.01
C ALA A 118 -0.67 -19.92 27.10
N GLY A 119 0.65 -19.79 27.09
CA GLY A 119 1.37 -19.06 28.14
C GLY A 119 1.31 -17.55 27.95
N GLY A 120 0.15 -16.97 28.26
CA GLY A 120 -0.07 -15.53 28.42
C GLY A 120 -1.09 -15.27 29.51
N VAL A 121 -0.86 -14.26 30.34
CA VAL A 121 -1.71 -13.90 31.48
C VAL A 121 -1.79 -12.38 31.60
N THR A 122 -3.02 -11.88 31.68
CA THR A 122 -3.30 -10.50 32.05
C THR A 122 -4.21 -10.47 33.28
N ILE A 123 -3.81 -9.67 34.27
CA ILE A 123 -4.52 -9.47 35.53
C ILE A 123 -4.84 -7.98 35.67
N SER A 124 -6.11 -7.63 35.86
CA SER A 124 -6.56 -6.26 36.16
C SER A 124 -7.80 -6.23 37.05
N VAL A 125 -7.79 -5.38 38.08
CA VAL A 125 -8.97 -5.13 38.92
C VAL A 125 -10.05 -4.31 38.21
N THR A 126 -9.72 -3.68 37.08
CA THR A 126 -10.63 -2.89 36.23
C THR A 126 -10.48 -3.30 34.76
N PRO A 127 -10.97 -4.49 34.37
CA PRO A 127 -10.72 -5.09 33.06
C PRO A 127 -11.63 -4.52 31.96
N VAL A 128 -11.62 -3.20 31.78
CA VAL A 128 -12.48 -2.50 30.83
C VAL A 128 -11.70 -1.44 30.07
N ASN A 129 -12.11 -1.19 28.82
CA ASN A 129 -11.57 -0.16 27.93
C ASN A 129 -10.07 -0.33 27.60
N ASP A 130 -9.52 0.63 26.87
CA ASP A 130 -8.14 0.60 26.35
C ASP A 130 -7.03 0.41 27.41
N PRO A 131 -7.09 0.99 28.63
CA PRO A 131 -6.06 0.72 29.64
C PRO A 131 -5.94 -0.76 30.03
N PHE A 132 -6.98 -1.56 29.76
CA PHE A 132 -6.90 -3.00 29.92
C PHE A 132 -6.54 -3.69 28.60
N TYR A 133 -7.29 -3.42 27.53
CA TYR A 133 -7.14 -4.15 26.27
C TYR A 133 -5.85 -3.82 25.51
N ILE A 134 -5.40 -2.57 25.52
CA ILE A 134 -4.21 -2.10 24.80
C ILE A 134 -2.96 -2.19 25.68
N ASP A 135 -2.99 -1.57 26.86
CA ASP A 135 -1.79 -1.45 27.70
C ASP A 135 -1.33 -2.79 28.28
N TYR A 136 -2.26 -3.71 28.55
CA TYR A 136 -1.95 -5.02 29.14
C TYR A 136 -2.19 -6.16 28.16
N VAL A 137 -3.43 -6.38 27.69
CA VAL A 137 -3.70 -7.59 26.90
C VAL A 137 -2.95 -7.58 25.56
N ALA A 138 -3.02 -6.48 24.79
CA ALA A 138 -2.29 -6.38 23.52
C ALA A 138 -0.77 -6.40 23.72
N HIS A 139 -0.26 -5.86 24.85
CA HIS A 139 1.15 -5.92 25.23
C HIS A 139 1.61 -7.36 25.47
N GLU A 140 0.89 -8.10 26.32
CA GLU A 140 1.25 -9.48 26.64
C GLU A 140 1.05 -10.42 25.45
N MET A 141 0.02 -10.19 24.64
CA MET A 141 -0.10 -10.89 23.35
C MET A 141 1.04 -10.51 22.41
N GLY A 142 1.55 -9.27 22.46
CA GLY A 142 2.69 -8.83 21.67
C GLY A 142 3.95 -9.66 21.96
N HIS A 143 4.19 -10.00 23.23
CA HIS A 143 5.21 -10.98 23.61
C HIS A 143 4.91 -12.37 23.04
N GLN A 144 3.67 -12.86 23.12
CA GLN A 144 3.31 -14.15 22.52
C GLN A 144 3.59 -14.20 21.01
N PHE A 145 3.46 -13.06 20.33
CA PHE A 145 3.81 -12.85 18.92
C PHE A 145 5.28 -12.45 18.67
N GLY A 146 6.11 -12.37 19.71
CA GLY A 146 7.57 -12.22 19.59
C GLY A 146 8.11 -10.81 19.71
N GLY A 147 7.28 -9.80 20.00
CA GLY A 147 7.75 -8.43 20.25
C GLY A 147 8.45 -8.32 21.60
N ASN A 148 9.58 -7.62 21.66
CA ASN A 148 10.26 -7.22 22.89
C ASN A 148 9.89 -5.80 23.31
N HIS A 149 10.24 -5.46 24.55
CA HIS A 149 10.05 -4.13 25.12
C HIS A 149 10.78 -3.02 24.36
N THR A 150 10.14 -1.86 24.21
CA THR A 150 10.68 -0.73 23.44
C THR A 150 11.24 0.41 24.30
N GLN A 151 10.93 0.45 25.61
CA GLN A 151 11.31 1.54 26.50
C GLN A 151 12.81 1.61 26.79
N ASN A 152 13.37 2.82 26.81
CA ASN A 152 14.78 3.06 27.14
C ASN A 152 15.02 3.30 28.65
N ASN A 153 13.97 3.49 29.47
CA ASN A 153 14.11 3.55 30.93
C ASN A 153 14.69 2.24 31.53
N GLY A 154 14.92 2.22 32.83
CA GLY A 154 15.57 1.07 33.49
C GLY A 154 14.67 -0.14 33.77
N CYS A 155 13.36 -0.05 33.57
CA CYS A 155 12.43 -1.11 33.98
C CYS A 155 12.28 -2.17 32.91
N ASN A 156 12.75 -3.39 33.22
CA ASN A 156 12.59 -4.57 32.37
C ASN A 156 13.01 -4.33 30.90
N ARG A 157 14.00 -3.45 30.69
CA ARG A 157 14.44 -3.01 29.37
C ARG A 157 15.08 -4.15 28.61
N ASN A 158 14.68 -4.32 27.36
CA ASN A 158 15.39 -5.13 26.37
C ASN A 158 16.35 -4.22 25.58
N SER A 159 17.66 -4.38 25.80
CA SER A 159 18.67 -3.48 25.19
C SER A 159 18.66 -3.45 23.65
N PRO A 160 18.57 -4.58 22.92
CA PRO A 160 18.45 -4.58 21.46
C PRO A 160 17.28 -3.80 20.87
N THR A 161 16.17 -3.63 21.61
CA THR A 161 14.94 -3.02 21.12
C THR A 161 14.52 -1.76 21.87
N ALA A 162 15.37 -1.23 22.74
CA ALA A 162 15.12 -0.05 23.57
C ALA A 162 15.13 1.28 22.77
N MET A 163 14.22 1.40 21.81
CA MET A 163 14.16 2.45 20.79
C MET A 163 13.35 3.67 21.19
N GLU A 164 12.57 3.61 22.27
CA GLU A 164 11.67 4.70 22.66
C GLU A 164 12.13 5.41 23.94
N PRO A 165 12.06 6.76 24.02
CA PRO A 165 12.42 7.50 25.22
C PRO A 165 11.60 7.11 26.45
N GLY A 166 12.20 7.26 27.64
CA GLY A 166 11.49 7.08 28.91
C GLY A 166 10.78 5.73 29.00
N SER A 167 9.50 5.76 29.40
CA SER A 167 8.60 4.62 29.48
C SER A 167 8.02 4.15 28.14
N ALA A 168 8.45 4.73 27.01
CA ALA A 168 7.84 4.56 25.68
C ALA A 168 6.40 5.07 25.56
N SER A 169 5.92 5.08 24.32
CA SER A 169 4.58 5.51 23.89
C SER A 169 3.79 4.38 23.20
N SER A 170 4.44 3.41 22.55
CA SER A 170 3.76 2.32 21.83
C SER A 170 3.35 1.13 22.72
N ILE A 171 2.61 0.17 22.16
CA ILE A 171 2.06 -1.00 22.88
C ILE A 171 3.12 -1.79 23.63
N MET A 172 4.30 -2.01 23.06
CA MET A 172 5.38 -2.78 23.70
C MET A 172 6.21 -1.96 24.71
N GLY A 173 5.76 -0.74 25.01
CA GLY A 173 6.27 0.13 26.04
C GLY A 173 5.66 -0.08 27.42
N TYR A 174 6.19 0.61 28.42
CA TYR A 174 5.68 0.65 29.81
C TYR A 174 5.01 1.99 30.13
N ALA A 175 4.27 2.55 29.16
CA ALA A 175 3.62 3.85 29.27
C ALA A 175 2.83 3.94 30.59
N GLY A 176 3.09 5.00 31.37
CA GLY A 176 2.41 5.25 32.64
C GLY A 176 2.87 4.41 33.84
N ILE A 177 3.59 3.31 33.64
CA ILE A 177 3.87 2.33 34.70
C ILE A 177 5.28 2.47 35.27
N CYS A 178 6.28 2.82 34.45
CA CYS A 178 7.66 3.01 34.93
C CYS A 178 8.25 4.38 34.58
N PRO A 179 8.44 5.27 35.57
CA PRO A 179 9.04 6.58 35.35
C PRO A 179 10.47 6.53 34.75
N PRO A 180 10.87 7.55 33.97
CA PRO A 180 10.09 8.74 33.65
C PRO A 180 9.05 8.45 32.55
N ASN A 181 7.78 8.77 32.83
CA ASN A 181 6.65 8.40 32.00
C ASN A 181 6.45 9.40 30.85
N VAL A 182 6.50 8.91 29.60
CA VAL A 182 6.23 9.75 28.40
C VAL A 182 4.78 10.20 28.36
N GLN A 183 3.90 9.26 28.70
CA GLN A 183 2.44 9.41 28.76
C GLN A 183 1.86 8.40 29.75
N SER A 184 0.56 8.46 30.00
CA SER A 184 -0.11 7.62 31.01
C SER A 184 -0.55 6.23 30.53
N ASN A 185 -0.83 6.08 29.24
CA ASN A 185 -1.31 4.82 28.62
C ASN A 185 -0.67 4.71 27.23
N SER A 186 -0.54 3.53 26.66
CA SER A 186 0.06 3.33 25.35
C SER A 186 -0.86 3.82 24.23
N ASP A 187 -0.26 4.32 23.16
CA ASP A 187 -0.96 4.53 21.89
C ASP A 187 -1.18 3.17 21.22
N ALA A 188 -2.36 2.93 20.64
CA ALA A 188 -2.77 1.64 20.09
C ALA A 188 -2.13 1.31 18.73
N TYR A 189 -0.80 1.21 18.68
CA TYR A 189 -0.01 0.76 17.53
C TYR A 189 1.33 0.17 17.98
N PHE A 190 2.01 -0.52 17.06
CA PHE A 190 3.34 -1.06 17.32
C PHE A 190 4.44 -0.11 16.81
N HIS A 191 5.47 0.10 17.63
CA HIS A 191 6.71 0.71 17.15
C HIS A 191 7.30 -0.13 16.02
N ALA A 192 8.00 0.51 15.08
CA ALA A 192 8.55 -0.16 13.91
C ALA A 192 9.49 -1.35 14.23
N ILE A 193 10.18 -1.34 15.38
CA ILE A 193 10.97 -2.48 15.88
C ILE A 193 10.10 -3.69 16.27
N SER A 194 8.95 -3.45 16.92
CA SER A 194 8.02 -4.51 17.30
C SER A 194 7.37 -5.13 16.07
N LEU A 195 7.04 -4.31 15.06
CA LEU A 195 6.60 -4.81 13.74
C LEU A 195 7.66 -5.72 13.12
N GLN A 196 8.93 -5.31 13.14
CA GLN A 196 10.02 -6.11 12.61
C GLN A 196 10.13 -7.47 13.32
N GLU A 197 10.07 -7.50 14.64
CA GLU A 197 10.16 -8.75 15.42
C GLU A 197 8.96 -9.66 15.22
N ILE A 198 7.74 -9.12 15.28
CA ILE A 198 6.51 -9.89 15.11
C ILE A 198 6.45 -10.48 13.69
N LYS A 199 6.73 -9.68 12.65
CA LYS A 199 6.81 -10.18 11.27
C LYS A 199 7.87 -11.28 11.14
N ALA A 200 9.06 -11.08 11.72
CA ALA A 200 10.11 -12.09 11.67
C ALA A 200 9.65 -13.41 12.32
N PHE A 201 8.97 -13.36 13.46
CA PHE A 201 8.42 -14.55 14.13
C PHE A 201 7.33 -15.24 13.29
N LEU A 202 6.36 -14.48 12.77
CA LEU A 202 5.28 -15.02 11.94
C LEU A 202 5.83 -15.78 10.72
N MET A 203 6.87 -15.25 10.07
CA MET A 203 7.47 -15.83 8.87
C MET A 203 8.30 -17.11 9.12
N VAL A 204 8.75 -17.38 10.35
CA VAL A 204 9.64 -18.52 10.65
C VAL A 204 9.01 -19.61 11.53
N GLY A 205 7.74 -19.46 11.90
CA GLY A 205 7.01 -20.50 12.64
C GLY A 205 5.82 -20.02 13.47
N GLY A 206 5.71 -18.71 13.73
CA GLY A 206 4.57 -18.15 14.46
C GLY A 206 3.22 -18.29 13.76
N ALA A 207 3.25 -18.56 12.45
CA ALA A 207 2.09 -18.89 11.61
C ALA A 207 2.20 -20.34 11.07
N SER A 208 2.50 -21.32 11.93
CA SER A 208 2.54 -22.73 11.51
C SER A 208 1.22 -23.48 11.74
N CYS A 209 0.27 -22.85 12.42
CA CYS A 209 -1.01 -23.41 12.83
C CYS A 209 -2.21 -22.52 12.48
N ASP A 210 -1.94 -21.34 11.94
CA ASP A 210 -2.95 -20.38 11.53
C ASP A 210 -3.83 -20.92 10.41
N GLN A 211 -5.00 -20.29 10.26
CA GLN A 211 -5.84 -20.46 9.10
C GLN A 211 -5.75 -19.19 8.28
N ILE A 212 -5.16 -19.30 7.08
CA ILE A 212 -5.16 -18.22 6.11
C ILE A 212 -6.61 -17.87 5.80
N ILE A 213 -7.01 -16.63 6.08
CA ILE A 213 -8.33 -16.13 5.69
C ILE A 213 -8.25 -15.74 4.20
N PRO A 214 -8.85 -16.52 3.29
CA PRO A 214 -8.77 -16.22 1.86
C PRO A 214 -9.64 -14.99 1.53
N ASN A 215 -9.27 -14.28 0.46
CA ASN A 215 -9.99 -13.13 -0.12
C ASN A 215 -9.75 -11.75 0.51
N TYR A 216 -8.66 -11.54 1.25
CA TYR A 216 -8.11 -10.19 1.41
C TYR A 216 -7.21 -9.88 0.22
N ASN A 217 -7.61 -8.89 -0.58
CA ASN A 217 -6.83 -8.38 -1.71
C ASN A 217 -6.39 -6.96 -1.36
N ASN A 218 -5.44 -6.88 -0.44
CA ASN A 218 -4.70 -5.68 -0.11
C ASN A 218 -3.25 -5.92 -0.55
N VAL A 219 -2.75 -5.12 -1.48
CA VAL A 219 -1.39 -5.18 -1.97
C VAL A 219 -0.52 -4.27 -1.12
N ALA A 220 0.61 -4.78 -0.64
CA ALA A 220 1.51 -3.96 0.15
C ALA A 220 1.96 -2.69 -0.61
N PRO A 221 1.95 -1.52 0.05
CA PRO A 221 2.35 -0.28 -0.58
C PRO A 221 3.83 -0.35 -0.98
N VAL A 222 4.18 0.34 -2.05
CA VAL A 222 5.57 0.42 -2.52
C VAL A 222 6.16 1.74 -2.05
N VAL A 223 7.11 1.65 -1.11
CA VAL A 223 7.89 2.81 -0.65
C VAL A 223 9.02 3.10 -1.63
N LEU A 224 9.16 4.36 -2.01
CA LEU A 224 10.32 4.85 -2.74
C LEU A 224 11.47 5.06 -1.76
N ALA A 225 12.66 4.57 -2.12
CA ALA A 225 13.86 4.72 -1.30
C ALA A 225 14.15 6.21 -1.02
N ASN A 226 14.31 6.55 0.25
CA ASN A 226 14.65 7.89 0.70
C ASN A 226 16.17 8.01 0.89
N PRO A 227 16.76 9.17 0.57
CA PRO A 227 18.18 9.38 0.77
C PRO A 227 18.51 9.63 2.24
N ASP A 228 19.76 9.36 2.61
CA ASP A 228 20.31 9.77 3.90
C ASP A 228 20.63 11.27 3.92
N TYR A 229 20.50 11.90 5.08
CA TYR A 229 20.66 13.34 5.25
C TYR A 229 21.75 13.70 6.25
N THR A 230 22.53 14.72 5.90
CA THR A 230 23.45 15.42 6.81
C THR A 230 22.88 16.81 7.09
N ILE A 231 22.66 17.14 8.36
CA ILE A 231 21.96 18.35 8.80
C ILE A 231 22.78 19.13 9.85
N PRO A 232 22.56 20.45 10.00
CA PRO A 232 23.12 21.22 11.11
C PRO A 232 22.57 20.73 12.46
N LYS A 233 23.40 20.78 13.52
CA LYS A 233 22.94 20.45 14.88
C LYS A 233 21.90 21.45 15.39
N SER A 234 21.11 21.08 16.38
CA SER A 234 20.11 21.95 17.03
C SER A 234 19.14 22.62 16.04
N THR A 235 18.84 21.98 14.91
CA THR A 235 18.00 22.54 13.84
C THR A 235 16.79 21.63 13.58
N PRO A 236 15.56 22.16 13.52
CA PRO A 236 14.38 21.40 13.14
C PRO A 236 14.51 20.74 11.77
N PHE A 237 13.87 19.59 11.61
CA PHE A 237 13.82 18.88 10.33
C PHE A 237 12.49 18.16 10.11
N VAL A 238 12.21 17.81 8.87
CA VAL A 238 11.00 17.08 8.46
C VAL A 238 11.38 15.85 7.66
N LEU A 239 10.88 14.69 8.05
CA LEU A 239 11.00 13.46 7.24
C LEU A 239 9.71 13.24 6.48
N THR A 240 9.82 12.86 5.21
CA THR A 240 8.69 12.55 4.33
C THR A 240 8.90 11.15 3.76
N LEU A 241 7.87 10.31 3.81
CA LEU A 241 7.86 8.97 3.24
C LEU A 241 7.02 9.01 1.96
N SER A 242 7.64 8.72 0.81
CA SER A 242 6.92 8.65 -0.46
C SER A 242 6.55 7.21 -0.76
N ALA A 243 5.26 6.94 -0.96
CA ALA A 243 4.76 5.62 -1.28
C ALA A 243 3.68 5.67 -2.37
N THR A 244 3.57 4.58 -3.13
CA THR A 244 2.46 4.33 -4.05
C THR A 244 1.75 3.07 -3.63
N ASP A 245 0.42 3.07 -3.69
CA ASP A 245 -0.37 1.87 -3.53
C ASP A 245 -0.96 1.43 -4.88
N ALA A 246 -0.99 0.12 -5.12
CA ALA A 246 -1.48 -0.47 -6.37
C ALA A 246 -3.02 -0.53 -6.41
N ASP A 247 -3.65 -0.57 -5.24
CA ASP A 247 -5.10 -0.74 -5.09
C ASP A 247 -5.82 0.61 -4.89
N ASN A 248 -5.04 1.69 -4.73
CA ASN A 248 -5.44 3.08 -4.45
C ASN A 248 -6.21 3.25 -3.12
N ASP A 249 -5.91 2.40 -2.13
CA ASP A 249 -6.44 2.48 -0.79
C ASP A 249 -5.81 3.66 0.00
N ALA A 250 -6.46 4.05 1.10
CA ALA A 250 -5.97 5.13 1.95
C ALA A 250 -4.72 4.66 2.70
N MET A 251 -3.69 5.51 2.75
CA MET A 251 -2.44 5.21 3.45
C MET A 251 -2.24 6.08 4.69
N VAL A 252 -1.68 5.49 5.74
CA VAL A 252 -1.25 6.19 6.96
C VAL A 252 0.22 5.93 7.26
N TYR A 253 0.88 6.89 7.89
CA TYR A 253 2.33 6.99 7.99
C TYR A 253 2.78 7.24 9.42
N ALA A 254 3.82 6.53 9.86
CA ALA A 254 4.54 6.81 11.10
C ALA A 254 6.05 6.87 10.84
N TRP A 255 6.74 7.60 11.71
CA TRP A 255 8.20 7.70 11.71
C TRP A 255 8.71 7.45 13.11
N ASP A 256 9.55 6.45 13.25
CA ASP A 256 10.09 5.99 14.53
C ASP A 256 11.62 6.06 14.53
N GLN A 257 12.21 6.41 15.68
CA GLN A 257 13.66 6.37 15.84
C GLN A 257 14.09 4.94 16.18
N MET A 258 15.18 4.46 15.58
CA MET A 258 15.66 3.07 15.65
C MET A 258 17.02 2.97 16.37
N ASP A 259 17.28 3.89 17.31
CA ASP A 259 18.53 3.94 18.08
C ASP A 259 18.38 3.28 19.46
N ALA A 260 18.80 2.02 19.59
CA ALA A 260 18.56 1.19 20.80
C ALA A 260 19.49 1.49 21.98
N GLN A 261 20.52 2.33 21.78
CA GLN A 261 21.54 2.52 22.81
C GLN A 261 20.91 3.16 24.04
N THR A 262 21.32 2.71 25.23
CA THR A 262 20.87 3.34 26.47
C THR A 262 21.38 4.77 26.55
N ALA A 263 20.50 5.70 26.89
CA ALA A 263 20.83 7.11 27.05
C ALA A 263 20.12 7.73 28.27
N THR A 264 20.47 8.97 28.60
CA THR A 264 19.77 9.73 29.64
C THR A 264 18.32 9.96 29.24
N MET A 265 17.38 9.67 30.16
CA MET A 265 15.93 9.85 29.97
C MET A 265 15.33 10.69 31.12
N PRO A 266 14.46 11.70 30.87
CA PRO A 266 14.08 12.23 29.56
C PRO A 266 15.29 12.67 28.70
N PRO A 267 15.18 12.62 27.36
CA PRO A 267 16.32 12.79 26.48
C PRO A 267 16.97 14.17 26.63
N ALA A 268 18.31 14.22 26.61
CA ALA A 268 19.07 15.45 26.67
C ALA A 268 19.62 15.81 25.27
N THR A 269 19.69 17.10 24.95
CA THR A 269 20.24 17.56 23.65
C THR A 269 21.70 17.14 23.44
N THR A 270 22.43 16.86 24.53
CA THR A 270 23.83 16.39 24.50
C THR A 270 23.98 14.88 24.38
N ASN A 271 22.88 14.10 24.33
CA ASN A 271 22.95 12.65 24.13
C ASN A 271 23.63 12.34 22.80
N THR A 272 24.71 11.54 22.83
CA THR A 272 25.46 11.12 21.64
C THR A 272 24.91 9.85 20.99
N SER A 273 24.00 9.14 21.65
CA SER A 273 23.35 7.91 21.20
C SER A 273 21.97 7.75 21.83
N GLY A 274 21.23 6.70 21.47
CA GLY A 274 19.90 6.40 22.01
C GLY A 274 18.80 7.36 21.55
N PRO A 275 17.55 7.12 21.94
CA PRO A 275 16.43 7.85 21.36
C PRO A 275 16.31 9.26 21.92
N THR A 276 16.03 10.21 21.04
CA THR A 276 15.84 11.64 21.35
C THR A 276 14.48 12.16 20.91
N PHE A 277 13.71 11.35 20.16
CA PHE A 277 12.36 11.66 19.72
C PHE A 277 11.40 10.54 20.12
N ARG A 278 10.29 10.89 20.77
CA ARG A 278 9.25 9.91 21.11
C ARG A 278 8.59 9.33 19.87
N SER A 279 8.04 8.13 20.03
CA SER A 279 7.09 7.57 19.08
C SER A 279 5.78 8.35 19.12
N ILE A 280 5.12 8.51 17.96
CA ILE A 280 3.81 9.15 17.82
C ILE A 280 2.98 8.30 16.85
N ASN A 281 1.71 8.11 17.17
CA ASN A 281 0.77 7.35 16.33
C ASN A 281 0.73 7.85 14.88
N PHE A 282 0.43 6.96 13.95
CA PHE A 282 0.41 7.25 12.51
C PHE A 282 -0.63 8.30 12.14
N THR A 283 -0.39 9.00 11.02
CA THR A 283 -1.31 10.01 10.46
C THR A 283 -1.47 9.83 8.95
N SER A 284 -2.46 10.46 8.34
CA SER A 284 -2.59 10.49 6.87
C SER A 284 -1.55 11.41 6.19
N ALA A 285 -0.79 12.20 6.94
CA ALA A 285 0.26 13.03 6.38
C ALA A 285 1.51 12.17 6.12
N PRO A 286 2.09 12.21 4.91
CA PRO A 286 3.28 11.43 4.58
C PRO A 286 4.55 11.98 5.24
N TYR A 287 4.44 12.98 6.12
CA TYR A 287 5.58 13.66 6.73
C TYR A 287 5.41 13.89 8.23
N ARG A 288 6.53 13.96 8.95
CA ARG A 288 6.60 14.28 10.39
C ARG A 288 7.68 15.33 10.65
N TYR A 289 7.34 16.33 11.46
CA TYR A 289 8.27 17.34 11.97
C TYR A 289 8.98 16.86 13.25
N PHE A 290 10.26 17.21 13.37
CA PHE A 290 11.10 16.88 14.51
C PHE A 290 11.74 18.16 15.09
N PRO A 291 11.44 18.53 16.35
CA PRO A 291 10.37 17.98 17.20
C PRO A 291 8.98 18.32 16.64
N ASN A 292 7.89 17.95 17.33
CA ASN A 292 6.55 18.27 16.86
C ASN A 292 6.37 19.77 16.53
N LEU A 293 5.47 20.04 15.57
CA LEU A 293 5.27 21.38 15.03
C LEU A 293 4.87 22.40 16.11
N THR A 294 4.13 21.99 17.15
CA THR A 294 3.76 22.90 18.26
C THR A 294 4.99 23.41 19.02
N SER A 295 5.96 22.54 19.30
CA SER A 295 7.25 22.92 19.90
C SER A 295 8.04 23.87 19.01
N ILE A 296 7.99 23.68 17.68
CA ILE A 296 8.67 24.57 16.73
C ILE A 296 7.98 25.95 16.69
N LEU A 297 6.64 25.99 16.58
CA LEU A 297 5.88 27.24 16.47
C LEU A 297 5.92 28.11 17.73
N SER A 298 6.19 27.52 18.89
CA SER A 298 6.44 28.24 20.14
C SER A 298 7.86 28.82 20.24
N GLY A 299 8.75 28.50 19.28
CA GLY A 299 10.17 28.88 19.29
C GLY A 299 11.03 28.10 20.28
N ALA A 300 10.47 27.13 21.00
CA ALA A 300 11.21 26.30 21.94
C ALA A 300 12.13 25.31 21.22
N ASN A 301 11.72 24.82 20.03
CA ASN A 301 12.43 23.80 19.26
C ASN A 301 12.81 22.55 20.07
N THR A 302 12.05 22.28 21.13
CA THR A 302 12.22 21.12 22.01
C THR A 302 10.96 20.93 22.86
N ASN A 303 10.76 19.73 23.35
CA ASN A 303 9.93 19.45 24.53
C ASN A 303 10.62 18.38 25.39
N THR A 304 9.96 17.91 26.45
CA THR A 304 10.52 16.92 27.37
C THR A 304 10.96 15.62 26.68
N TRP A 305 10.30 15.23 25.58
CA TRP A 305 10.45 13.91 24.95
C TRP A 305 10.94 13.95 23.50
N GLU A 306 11.11 15.15 22.95
CA GLU A 306 11.65 15.40 21.62
C GLU A 306 12.67 16.53 21.73
N VAL A 307 13.94 16.20 21.57
CA VAL A 307 15.06 17.14 21.68
C VAL A 307 15.94 17.08 20.45
N LEU A 308 16.30 18.25 19.92
CA LEU A 308 17.25 18.34 18.81
C LEU A 308 18.69 18.13 19.33
N PRO A 309 19.49 17.23 18.71
CA PRO A 309 20.88 17.03 19.15
C PRO A 309 21.72 18.30 19.00
N SER A 310 22.37 18.74 20.08
CA SER A 310 23.35 19.84 20.10
C SER A 310 24.79 19.39 19.84
N VAL A 311 24.96 18.09 19.60
CA VAL A 311 26.23 17.42 19.29
C VAL A 311 26.14 16.77 17.91
N GLY A 312 27.29 16.42 17.34
CA GLY A 312 27.33 15.62 16.12
C GLY A 312 27.04 14.16 16.44
N ARG A 313 26.05 13.58 15.76
CA ARG A 313 25.67 12.17 15.89
C ARG A 313 24.88 11.70 14.67
N THR A 314 24.86 10.40 14.45
CA THR A 314 23.95 9.75 13.49
C THR A 314 22.75 9.23 14.26
N MET A 315 21.56 9.40 13.68
CA MET A 315 20.29 8.88 14.18
C MET A 315 19.66 8.03 13.09
N ASN A 316 19.11 6.90 13.49
CA ASN A 316 18.43 5.98 12.60
C ASN A 316 16.92 6.23 12.70
N PHE A 317 16.25 6.44 11.58
CA PHE A 317 14.79 6.54 11.53
C PHE A 317 14.22 5.48 10.60
N ARG A 318 13.06 4.93 10.94
CA ARG A 318 12.26 4.08 10.05
C ARG A 318 10.91 4.74 9.79
N GLY A 319 10.61 4.95 8.52
CA GLY A 319 9.29 5.34 8.06
C GLY A 319 8.48 4.08 7.77
N VAL A 320 7.26 3.99 8.28
CA VAL A 320 6.34 2.88 7.99
C VAL A 320 5.07 3.46 7.40
N VAL A 321 4.72 3.02 6.18
CA VAL A 321 3.42 3.27 5.55
C VAL A 321 2.55 2.03 5.70
N ARG A 322 1.30 2.24 6.07
CA ARG A 322 0.29 1.21 6.22
C ARG A 322 -0.81 1.47 5.21
N ASP A 323 -1.14 0.44 4.46
CA ASP A 323 -2.33 0.36 3.67
C ASP A 323 -3.49 -0.08 4.57
N VAL A 324 -4.50 0.78 4.67
CA VAL A 324 -5.71 0.52 5.45
C VAL A 324 -6.91 0.34 4.52
N GLN A 325 -7.07 -0.89 4.02
CA GLN A 325 -8.27 -1.36 3.35
C GLN A 325 -9.44 -1.47 4.35
N GLU A 326 -10.20 -0.39 4.55
CA GLU A 326 -11.24 -0.21 5.59
C GLU A 326 -10.75 -0.48 7.03
N ALA A 327 -11.33 0.20 8.02
CA ALA A 327 -10.90 0.04 9.42
C ALA A 327 -11.16 -1.40 9.91
N GLY A 328 -10.09 -2.17 10.14
CA GLY A 328 -10.17 -3.50 10.74
C GLY A 328 -10.22 -4.67 9.75
N THR A 329 -9.63 -4.53 8.56
CA THR A 329 -9.49 -5.64 7.60
C THR A 329 -8.10 -5.69 6.95
N GLY A 330 -7.32 -6.73 7.26
CA GLY A 330 -6.13 -7.16 6.50
C GLY A 330 -5.20 -6.05 6.01
N GLY A 331 -4.45 -5.42 6.92
CA GLY A 331 -3.49 -4.36 6.59
C GLY A 331 -2.18 -4.90 6.03
N CYS A 332 -1.65 -4.22 5.02
CA CYS A 332 -0.29 -4.41 4.55
C CYS A 332 0.54 -3.17 4.87
N ASN A 333 1.83 -3.35 5.11
CA ASN A 333 2.71 -2.23 5.34
C ASN A 333 4.06 -2.42 4.68
N SER A 334 4.71 -1.29 4.47
CA SER A 334 6.02 -1.19 3.84
C SER A 334 6.80 -0.10 4.54
N GLU A 335 8.12 -0.22 4.49
CA GLU A 335 9.00 0.57 5.34
C GLU A 335 10.31 0.92 4.64
N ASP A 336 10.92 2.02 5.08
CA ASP A 336 12.23 2.45 4.63
C ASP A 336 13.02 3.08 5.78
N ASN A 337 14.34 2.90 5.76
CA ASN A 337 15.24 3.42 6.78
C ASN A 337 15.99 4.65 6.26
N VAL A 338 16.07 5.69 7.08
CA VAL A 338 16.77 6.94 6.77
C VAL A 338 17.76 7.26 7.88
N LEU A 339 19.01 7.53 7.50
CA LEU A 339 20.01 8.07 8.40
C LEU A 339 19.94 9.59 8.40
N VAL A 340 19.89 10.16 9.60
CA VAL A 340 20.01 11.61 9.82
C VAL A 340 21.24 11.88 10.67
N THR A 341 22.24 12.52 10.08
CA THR A 341 23.50 12.86 10.74
C THR A 341 23.56 14.35 11.07
N THR A 342 23.63 14.70 12.35
CA THR A 342 23.92 16.06 12.78
C THR A 342 25.43 16.33 12.75
N VAL A 343 25.84 17.51 12.28
CA VAL A 343 27.26 17.87 12.19
C VAL A 343 27.66 18.79 13.35
N ALA A 344 28.70 18.43 14.10
CA ALA A 344 29.15 19.22 15.26
C ALA A 344 29.63 20.64 14.89
N ALA A 345 30.17 20.80 13.67
CA ALA A 345 30.76 22.02 13.14
C ALA A 345 29.75 22.98 12.47
N ALA A 346 28.47 22.61 12.37
CA ALA A 346 27.43 23.42 11.74
C ALA A 346 26.16 23.48 12.60
N GLY A 347 25.41 24.57 12.49
CA GLY A 347 24.16 24.80 13.23
C GLY A 347 24.30 25.61 14.54
N PRO A 348 23.18 26.10 15.08
CA PRO A 348 21.81 25.94 14.55
C PRO A 348 21.53 26.84 13.35
N PHE A 349 20.78 26.33 12.36
CA PHE A 349 20.24 27.15 11.27
C PHE A 349 18.99 27.86 11.78
N LEU A 350 18.98 29.19 11.78
CA LEU A 350 17.94 30.00 12.41
C LEU A 350 17.55 31.21 11.56
N ILE A 351 16.26 31.47 11.42
CA ILE A 351 15.75 32.75 10.96
C ILE A 351 16.07 33.79 12.04
N THR A 352 16.71 34.89 11.64
CA THR A 352 17.12 35.97 12.55
C THR A 352 16.19 37.19 12.49
N SER A 353 15.29 37.26 11.50
CA SER A 353 14.28 38.32 11.36
C SER A 353 12.86 37.86 11.74
N GLN A 354 11.96 38.81 11.97
CA GLN A 354 10.54 38.54 12.32
C GLN A 354 10.33 37.62 13.55
N ASN A 355 11.30 37.59 14.47
CA ASN A 355 11.19 36.87 15.74
C ASN A 355 10.49 37.65 16.85
N THR A 356 9.98 38.84 16.53
CA THR A 356 9.06 39.64 17.35
C THR A 356 7.83 39.98 16.51
N PRO A 357 6.65 40.25 17.11
CA PRO A 357 5.48 40.62 16.34
C PRO A 357 5.76 41.79 15.39
N THR A 358 5.47 41.61 14.10
CA THR A 358 5.71 42.62 13.06
C THR A 358 4.49 42.81 12.18
N THR A 359 4.24 44.04 11.74
CA THR A 359 3.25 44.33 10.71
C THR A 359 3.94 44.49 9.37
N TRP A 360 3.50 43.71 8.39
CA TRP A 360 3.86 43.84 6.98
C TRP A 360 2.75 44.58 6.25
N VAL A 361 3.12 45.46 5.34
CA VAL A 361 2.17 46.13 4.46
C VAL A 361 2.22 45.46 3.10
N GLU A 362 1.07 45.05 2.57
CA GLU A 362 0.98 44.41 1.25
C GLU A 362 1.76 45.21 0.18
N THR A 363 2.41 44.49 -0.74
CA THR A 363 3.25 45.04 -1.84
C THR A 363 4.55 45.74 -1.44
N GLN A 364 4.78 45.99 -0.15
CA GLN A 364 6.06 46.54 0.31
C GLN A 364 7.16 45.46 0.30
N GLN A 365 8.41 45.92 0.21
CA GLN A 365 9.57 45.06 0.36
C GLN A 365 9.86 44.81 1.84
N THR A 366 10.07 43.55 2.19
CA THR A 366 10.54 43.15 3.53
C THR A 366 11.77 42.27 3.37
N ASN A 367 12.79 42.52 4.19
CA ASN A 367 13.97 41.66 4.22
C ASN A 367 13.76 40.50 5.20
N ILE A 368 14.06 39.29 4.73
CA ILE A 368 14.15 38.07 5.54
C ILE A 368 15.62 37.73 5.72
N THR A 369 16.05 37.49 6.95
CA THR A 369 17.44 37.15 7.29
C THR A 369 17.49 35.86 8.09
N TRP A 370 18.55 35.08 7.89
CA TRP A 370 18.81 33.84 8.62
C TRP A 370 20.32 33.61 8.80
N ASP A 371 20.70 32.83 9.80
CA ASP A 371 22.06 32.36 9.99
C ASP A 371 22.30 31.15 9.07
N VAL A 372 23.25 31.29 8.12
CA VAL A 372 23.67 30.19 7.24
C VAL A 372 24.27 29.04 8.04
N ALA A 373 24.85 29.32 9.22
CA ALA A 373 25.27 28.33 10.21
C ALA A 373 26.17 27.20 9.68
N GLY A 374 27.02 27.50 8.69
CA GLY A 374 27.94 26.53 8.08
C GLY A 374 27.28 25.47 7.20
N THR A 375 26.00 25.64 6.82
CA THR A 375 25.22 24.67 6.04
C THR A 375 25.59 24.59 4.55
N THR A 376 26.26 25.61 4.00
CA THR A 376 26.79 25.60 2.63
C THR A 376 28.03 24.72 2.47
N GLY A 377 28.62 24.24 3.57
CA GLY A 377 29.77 23.33 3.60
C GLY A 377 29.56 22.20 4.61
N ASN A 378 30.65 21.74 5.25
CA ASN A 378 30.61 20.75 6.34
C ASN A 378 29.88 19.43 6.00
N GLY A 379 29.82 19.05 4.72
CA GLY A 379 29.10 17.86 4.25
C GLY A 379 27.58 18.05 4.10
N ILE A 380 27.02 19.16 4.57
CA ILE A 380 25.60 19.52 4.41
C ILE A 380 25.34 20.06 2.99
N ASN A 381 26.27 20.87 2.47
CA ASN A 381 26.31 21.36 1.08
C ASN A 381 25.00 22.00 0.56
N CYS A 382 24.21 22.62 1.44
CA CYS A 382 22.97 23.30 1.09
C CYS A 382 23.27 24.70 0.52
N SER A 383 23.31 24.80 -0.81
CA SER A 383 23.64 26.05 -1.52
C SER A 383 22.45 26.99 -1.72
N THR A 384 21.22 26.48 -1.62
CA THR A 384 19.98 27.24 -1.84
C THR A 384 18.89 26.87 -0.83
N VAL A 385 17.97 27.81 -0.59
CA VAL A 385 16.80 27.66 0.29
C VAL A 385 15.53 28.12 -0.40
N ASP A 386 14.39 27.67 0.11
CA ASP A 386 13.05 28.14 -0.24
C ASP A 386 12.47 28.94 0.93
N ILE A 387 11.72 30.00 0.64
CA ILE A 387 11.06 30.85 1.64
C ILE A 387 9.55 30.72 1.46
N LEU A 388 8.88 30.24 2.50
CA LEU A 388 7.46 29.95 2.51
C LEU A 388 6.73 30.83 3.54
N LEU A 389 5.47 31.14 3.27
CA LEU A 389 4.56 31.88 4.14
C LEU A 389 3.36 31.01 4.52
N SER A 390 2.98 31.12 5.79
CA SER A 390 1.75 30.61 6.37
C SER A 390 0.86 31.78 6.78
N TYR A 391 -0.43 31.70 6.45
CA TYR A 391 -1.44 32.64 6.95
C TYR A 391 -2.18 32.16 8.21
N ASN A 392 -1.99 30.90 8.62
CA ASN A 392 -2.81 30.22 9.64
C ASN A 392 -2.04 29.85 10.92
N GLY A 393 -1.10 30.69 11.36
CA GLY A 393 -0.34 30.41 12.59
C GLY A 393 0.86 29.48 12.42
N GLY A 394 1.17 29.04 11.20
CA GLY A 394 2.23 28.07 10.90
C GLY A 394 1.74 26.63 10.81
N GLN A 395 0.42 26.42 10.75
CA GLN A 395 -0.17 25.08 10.58
C GLN A 395 0.06 24.53 9.17
N SER A 396 0.11 25.39 8.15
CA SER A 396 0.49 25.00 6.78
C SER A 396 1.22 26.12 6.04
N PHE A 397 2.21 25.74 5.23
CA PHE A 397 3.06 26.66 4.45
C PHE A 397 2.80 26.52 2.96
N SER A 398 1.58 26.89 2.52
CA SER A 398 1.13 26.73 1.13
C SER A 398 1.59 27.86 0.19
N THR A 399 2.07 28.98 0.72
CA THR A 399 2.43 30.15 -0.09
C THR A 399 3.95 30.23 -0.25
N VAL A 400 4.43 30.13 -1.47
CA VAL A 400 5.85 30.28 -1.80
C VAL A 400 6.17 31.76 -2.00
N LEU A 401 7.06 32.32 -1.18
CA LEU A 401 7.56 33.69 -1.36
C LEU A 401 8.75 33.72 -2.32
N ALA A 402 9.63 32.73 -2.25
CA ALA A 402 10.77 32.56 -3.15
C ALA A 402 11.24 31.09 -3.14
N THR A 403 11.81 30.63 -4.26
CA THR A 403 12.40 29.28 -4.37
C THR A 403 13.81 29.35 -4.95
N GLY A 404 14.69 28.43 -4.51
CA GLY A 404 16.04 28.30 -5.02
C GLY A 404 16.93 29.52 -4.78
N VAL A 405 16.66 30.31 -3.73
CA VAL A 405 17.46 31.50 -3.44
C VAL A 405 18.77 31.10 -2.78
N ALA A 406 19.84 31.84 -3.04
CA ALA A 406 21.16 31.52 -2.49
C ALA A 406 21.13 31.49 -0.95
N ASN A 407 21.71 30.46 -0.35
CA ASN A 407 21.84 30.33 1.09
C ASN A 407 22.97 31.23 1.63
N ASN A 408 22.75 32.54 1.58
CA ASN A 408 23.73 33.58 1.95
C ASN A 408 23.28 34.45 3.15
N GLY A 409 22.15 34.09 3.77
CA GLY A 409 21.66 34.69 5.03
C GLY A 409 20.69 35.86 4.87
N SER A 410 20.32 36.27 3.64
CA SER A 410 19.35 37.35 3.45
C SER A 410 18.65 37.29 2.09
N PHE A 411 17.35 37.58 2.07
CA PHE A 411 16.58 37.74 0.84
C PHE A 411 15.44 38.75 1.02
N ASN A 412 15.28 39.67 0.06
CA ASN A 412 14.16 40.62 0.04
C ASN A 412 12.96 40.00 -0.67
N ILE A 413 11.82 39.98 0.00
CA ILE A 413 10.54 39.55 -0.58
C ILE A 413 9.63 40.75 -0.81
N THR A 414 8.74 40.63 -1.79
CA THR A 414 7.56 41.48 -1.89
C THR A 414 6.46 40.85 -1.05
N VAL A 415 5.89 41.58 -0.10
CA VAL A 415 4.79 41.08 0.76
C VAL A 415 3.59 40.72 -0.13
N PRO A 416 3.14 39.45 -0.14
CA PRO A 416 2.01 39.02 -0.96
C PRO A 416 0.68 39.54 -0.41
N PHE A 417 -0.36 39.48 -1.23
CA PHE A 417 -1.72 39.76 -0.79
C PHE A 417 -2.22 38.69 0.20
N GLY A 418 -3.05 39.08 1.17
CA GLY A 418 -3.69 38.15 2.09
C GLY A 418 -3.59 38.63 3.54
N LEU A 419 -4.73 38.79 4.20
CA LEU A 419 -4.77 39.29 5.58
C LEU A 419 -4.52 38.17 6.57
N THR A 420 -3.69 38.43 7.57
CA THR A 420 -3.52 37.55 8.73
C THR A 420 -2.98 38.36 9.89
N THR A 421 -3.29 37.94 11.12
CA THR A 421 -2.66 38.44 12.35
C THR A 421 -1.77 37.37 13.01
N THR A 422 -1.64 36.21 12.37
CA THR A 422 -0.94 35.02 12.87
C THR A 422 0.04 34.48 11.85
N GLY A 423 0.50 35.28 10.89
CA GLY A 423 1.42 34.86 9.85
C GLY A 423 2.72 34.25 10.41
N ARG A 424 3.29 33.30 9.68
CA ARG A 424 4.61 32.69 9.94
C ARG A 424 5.37 32.51 8.64
N ILE A 425 6.69 32.64 8.70
CA ILE A 425 7.59 32.31 7.60
C ILE A 425 8.43 31.09 7.94
N MET A 426 8.72 30.28 6.93
CA MET A 426 9.65 29.17 7.00
C MET A 426 10.76 29.39 5.98
N VAL A 427 12.01 29.21 6.39
CA VAL A 427 13.15 29.11 5.49
C VAL A 427 13.56 27.64 5.49
N LYS A 428 13.36 26.97 4.36
CA LYS A 428 13.55 25.53 4.19
C LYS A 428 14.74 25.26 3.28
N ALA A 429 15.60 24.31 3.65
CA ALA A 429 16.68 23.88 2.78
C ALA A 429 16.14 23.29 1.46
N ASN A 430 16.73 23.68 0.34
CA ASN A 430 16.41 23.04 -0.94
C ASN A 430 17.30 21.79 -1.10
N GLY A 431 16.70 20.63 -1.39
CA GLY A 431 17.41 19.35 -1.49
C GLY A 431 17.89 18.75 -0.18
N ASN A 432 17.44 19.26 0.98
CA ASN A 432 17.73 18.71 2.31
C ASN A 432 16.48 18.87 3.22
N ILE A 433 16.49 18.28 4.42
CA ILE A 433 15.30 18.14 5.29
C ILE A 433 15.19 19.19 6.40
N PHE A 434 16.23 19.99 6.62
CA PHE A 434 16.25 20.96 7.72
C PHE A 434 15.58 22.29 7.33
N PHE A 435 15.04 22.98 8.33
CA PHE A 435 14.39 24.29 8.16
C PHE A 435 14.35 25.04 9.50
N ASP A 436 13.93 26.30 9.46
CA ASP A 436 13.52 27.04 10.65
C ASP A 436 12.25 27.86 10.39
N ILE A 437 11.49 28.18 11.46
CA ILE A 437 10.27 29.00 11.43
C ILE A 437 10.47 30.18 12.39
N ASN A 438 10.03 31.37 11.99
CA ASN A 438 10.16 32.55 12.82
C ASN A 438 9.33 32.45 14.13
N ASN A 439 9.83 33.08 15.19
CA ASN A 439 9.30 32.91 16.56
C ASN A 439 8.07 33.77 16.91
N ALA A 440 7.54 34.57 15.96
CA ALA A 440 6.45 35.50 16.27
C ALA A 440 5.42 35.65 15.15
N ASN A 441 4.24 36.16 15.52
CA ASN A 441 3.19 36.45 14.55
C ASN A 441 3.58 37.60 13.62
N ILE A 442 3.34 37.41 12.33
CA ILE A 442 3.35 38.46 11.32
C ILE A 442 1.90 38.89 11.07
N THR A 443 1.61 40.16 11.27
CA THR A 443 0.35 40.76 10.81
C THR A 443 0.55 41.26 9.39
N ILE A 444 -0.21 40.77 8.43
CA ILE A 444 -0.23 41.34 7.07
C ILE A 444 -1.43 42.28 6.99
N ASP A 445 -1.13 43.57 6.89
CA ASP A 445 -2.07 44.68 6.82
C ASP A 445 -2.04 45.26 5.40
N PRO A 446 -3.17 45.60 4.79
CA PRO A 446 -3.23 46.37 3.54
C PRO A 446 -2.67 47.80 3.65
N GLY A 447 -2.52 48.34 4.87
CA GLY A 447 -2.08 49.70 5.17
C GLY A 447 -3.14 50.80 4.92
N VAL A 448 -4.19 50.54 4.13
CA VAL A 448 -5.28 51.48 3.82
C VAL A 448 -6.60 50.75 3.49
N LEU A 449 -7.75 51.41 3.68
CA LEU A 449 -9.05 50.98 3.15
C LEU A 449 -8.93 50.73 1.63
N SER A 450 -9.18 49.50 1.19
CA SER A 450 -8.95 49.10 -0.20
C SER A 450 -9.77 47.86 -0.57
N PHE A 451 -9.46 47.23 -1.70
CA PHE A 451 -10.02 45.93 -2.09
C PHE A 451 -8.91 45.06 -2.67
N SER A 452 -9.12 43.74 -2.68
CA SER A 452 -8.31 42.82 -3.47
C SER A 452 -9.13 42.24 -4.62
N LEU A 453 -8.42 41.80 -5.66
CA LEU A 453 -8.98 41.07 -6.78
C LEU A 453 -8.39 39.67 -6.79
N GLU A 454 -9.23 38.68 -7.00
CA GLU A 454 -8.81 37.31 -7.24
C GLU A 454 -9.62 36.78 -8.44
N ALA A 455 -8.97 36.04 -9.32
CA ALA A 455 -9.63 35.37 -10.44
C ALA A 455 -9.33 33.88 -10.39
N ASN A 456 -10.39 33.06 -10.49
CA ASN A 456 -10.26 31.61 -10.55
C ASN A 456 -11.08 31.06 -11.74
N PRO A 457 -10.46 30.35 -12.70
CA PRO A 457 -9.01 30.14 -12.85
C PRO A 457 -8.27 31.38 -13.41
N ALA A 458 -7.00 31.56 -13.04
CA ALA A 458 -6.14 32.64 -13.55
C ALA A 458 -5.38 32.28 -14.85
N ASN A 459 -5.22 30.98 -15.14
CA ASN A 459 -4.70 30.45 -16.39
C ASN A 459 -5.86 29.84 -17.17
N ILE A 460 -6.14 30.34 -18.39
CA ILE A 460 -7.33 29.98 -19.14
C ILE A 460 -6.96 29.55 -20.56
N GLY A 461 -7.05 28.24 -20.82
CA GLY A 461 -7.09 27.68 -22.15
C GLY A 461 -8.48 27.84 -22.76
N ILE A 462 -8.59 28.55 -23.88
CA ILE A 462 -9.88 28.76 -24.59
C ILE A 462 -9.71 28.36 -26.05
N CYS A 463 -10.50 27.38 -26.47
CA CYS A 463 -10.52 26.89 -27.84
C CYS A 463 -11.34 27.83 -28.74
N PRO A 464 -11.04 27.91 -30.05
CA PRO A 464 -11.83 28.71 -30.98
C PRO A 464 -13.33 28.37 -30.92
N GLY A 465 -14.19 29.39 -30.85
CA GLY A 465 -15.64 29.28 -30.75
C GLY A 465 -16.19 28.97 -29.34
N GLN A 466 -15.32 28.78 -28.34
CA GLN A 466 -15.71 28.50 -26.96
C GLN A 466 -15.61 29.73 -26.06
N SER A 467 -16.33 29.68 -24.95
CA SER A 467 -16.25 30.65 -23.86
C SER A 467 -15.84 29.96 -22.56
N LYS A 468 -15.08 30.65 -21.73
CA LYS A 468 -14.76 30.22 -20.36
C LYS A 468 -15.19 31.29 -19.37
N ASN A 469 -15.74 30.82 -18.25
CA ASN A 469 -16.14 31.66 -17.14
C ASN A 469 -15.03 31.69 -16.10
N ILE A 470 -14.74 32.90 -15.63
CA ILE A 470 -13.77 33.18 -14.58
C ILE A 470 -14.54 33.85 -13.46
N ILE A 471 -14.47 33.28 -12.27
CA ILE A 471 -15.04 33.92 -11.08
C ILE A 471 -14.04 34.96 -10.62
N VAL A 472 -14.46 36.23 -10.62
CA VAL A 472 -13.69 37.35 -10.09
C VAL A 472 -14.25 37.72 -8.72
N ASN A 473 -13.48 37.43 -7.67
CA ASN A 473 -13.79 37.86 -6.31
C ASN A 473 -13.24 39.27 -6.10
N VAL A 474 -14.09 40.19 -5.64
CA VAL A 474 -13.67 41.51 -5.18
C VAL A 474 -13.84 41.52 -3.67
N ASN A 475 -12.74 41.36 -2.94
CA ASN A 475 -12.82 41.20 -1.49
C ASN A 475 -12.60 42.56 -0.79
N PRO A 476 -13.43 42.90 0.23
CA PRO A 476 -13.29 44.14 0.95
C PRO A 476 -12.07 44.04 1.86
N ILE A 477 -11.27 45.09 1.89
CA ILE A 477 -10.16 45.22 2.83
C ILE A 477 -10.53 46.30 3.84
N LEU A 478 -10.48 45.97 5.14
CA LEU A 478 -10.89 46.85 6.25
C LEU A 478 -12.33 47.40 6.14
N GLY A 479 -13.24 46.64 5.52
CA GLY A 479 -14.63 47.05 5.35
C GLY A 479 -14.85 48.09 4.25
N TYR A 480 -13.96 48.17 3.26
CA TYR A 480 -14.15 49.00 2.08
C TYR A 480 -15.42 48.59 1.31
N THR A 481 -16.33 49.53 1.09
CA THR A 481 -17.65 49.28 0.47
C THR A 481 -17.87 50.04 -0.83
N GLN A 482 -16.88 50.80 -1.30
CA GLN A 482 -17.02 51.57 -2.53
C GLN A 482 -16.97 50.65 -3.76
N ALA A 483 -17.80 50.95 -4.75
CA ALA A 483 -17.91 50.14 -5.96
C ALA A 483 -16.60 50.11 -6.75
N VAL A 484 -16.21 48.92 -7.21
CA VAL A 484 -15.00 48.67 -8.00
C VAL A 484 -15.39 48.41 -9.44
N THR A 485 -14.94 49.28 -10.36
CA THR A 485 -15.13 49.10 -11.80
C THR A 485 -14.04 48.20 -12.34
N LEU A 486 -14.42 47.06 -12.92
CA LEU A 486 -13.52 46.11 -13.55
C LEU A 486 -13.34 46.43 -15.03
N SER A 487 -12.15 46.20 -15.58
CA SER A 487 -11.86 46.36 -17.01
C SER A 487 -10.73 45.45 -17.46
N LEU A 488 -10.75 45.06 -18.73
CA LEU A 488 -9.75 44.20 -19.36
C LEU A 488 -9.20 44.87 -20.62
N PRO A 489 -8.44 45.98 -20.50
CA PRO A 489 -7.98 46.76 -21.64
C PRO A 489 -6.92 45.99 -22.46
N GLY A 490 -6.88 46.24 -23.77
CA GLY A 490 -5.83 45.68 -24.63
C GLY A 490 -6.02 44.20 -24.98
N LEU A 491 -7.25 43.69 -24.88
CA LEU A 491 -7.56 42.31 -25.22
C LEU A 491 -7.15 42.02 -26.69
N PRO A 492 -6.43 40.91 -26.99
CA PRO A 492 -5.89 40.66 -28.31
C PRO A 492 -6.99 40.41 -29.34
N SER A 493 -6.68 40.70 -30.60
CA SER A 493 -7.62 40.47 -31.71
C SER A 493 -8.10 39.02 -31.73
N GLY A 494 -9.42 38.83 -31.79
CA GLY A 494 -10.05 37.52 -31.80
C GLY A 494 -10.53 37.04 -30.43
N PHE A 495 -10.22 37.71 -29.32
CA PHE A 495 -10.91 37.48 -28.05
C PHE A 495 -12.00 38.55 -27.81
N SER A 496 -13.07 38.19 -27.10
CA SER A 496 -14.03 39.14 -26.52
C SER A 496 -14.28 38.81 -25.06
N ALA A 497 -14.58 39.81 -24.24
CA ALA A 497 -14.85 39.62 -22.82
C ALA A 497 -16.11 40.39 -22.37
N SER A 498 -16.85 39.83 -21.41
CA SER A 498 -17.97 40.49 -20.74
C SER A 498 -17.97 40.18 -19.24
N PHE A 499 -18.46 41.12 -18.44
CA PHE A 499 -18.66 40.94 -17.00
C PHE A 499 -20.16 40.82 -16.72
N GLY A 500 -20.55 39.89 -15.85
CA GLY A 500 -21.94 39.74 -15.42
C GLY A 500 -22.45 40.97 -14.67
N VAL A 501 -21.82 41.28 -13.54
CA VAL A 501 -22.04 42.51 -12.74
C VAL A 501 -20.77 43.36 -12.75
N ASN A 502 -20.87 44.64 -13.12
CA ASN A 502 -19.76 45.59 -13.10
C ASN A 502 -20.34 47.03 -13.13
N PRO A 503 -20.06 47.92 -12.16
CA PRO A 503 -19.14 47.79 -11.01
C PRO A 503 -19.56 46.73 -9.98
N VAL A 504 -18.59 46.19 -9.23
CA VAL A 504 -18.80 45.20 -8.17
C VAL A 504 -18.58 45.85 -6.81
N ILE A 505 -19.51 45.66 -5.87
CA ILE A 505 -19.31 46.07 -4.47
C ILE A 505 -18.42 45.02 -3.78
N PRO A 506 -17.29 45.41 -3.16
CA PRO A 506 -16.43 44.49 -2.43
C PRO A 506 -17.21 43.66 -1.40
N GLY A 507 -16.94 42.35 -1.38
CA GLY A 507 -17.71 41.32 -0.67
C GLY A 507 -18.58 40.47 -1.59
N ASN A 508 -18.71 40.88 -2.86
CA ASN A 508 -19.42 40.13 -3.89
C ASN A 508 -18.46 39.62 -4.97
N THR A 509 -18.98 38.72 -5.78
CA THR A 509 -18.27 38.11 -6.92
C THR A 509 -18.94 38.51 -8.22
N THR A 510 -18.19 38.50 -9.33
CA THR A 510 -18.75 38.61 -10.68
C THR A 510 -18.17 37.53 -11.59
N VAL A 511 -18.90 37.16 -12.63
CA VAL A 511 -18.40 36.23 -13.65
C VAL A 511 -17.86 37.05 -14.81
N LEU A 512 -16.57 36.91 -15.08
CA LEU A 512 -15.92 37.35 -16.31
C LEU A 512 -16.01 36.22 -17.34
N THR A 513 -16.75 36.45 -18.43
CA THR A 513 -16.82 35.51 -19.55
C THR A 513 -15.85 35.95 -20.63
N ILE A 514 -14.89 35.10 -21.00
CA ILE A 514 -13.99 35.33 -22.13
C ILE A 514 -14.33 34.34 -23.24
N THR A 515 -14.52 34.85 -24.45
CA THR A 515 -14.82 34.07 -25.66
C THR A 515 -13.68 34.17 -26.65
N ASN A 516 -13.25 33.04 -27.20
CA ASN A 516 -12.28 32.99 -28.29
C ASN A 516 -13.03 32.99 -29.65
N ASN A 517 -13.13 34.15 -30.28
CA ASN A 517 -13.72 34.34 -31.62
C ASN A 517 -12.69 34.16 -32.75
N SER A 518 -11.75 33.21 -32.62
CA SER A 518 -10.63 32.94 -33.55
C SER A 518 -9.38 33.81 -33.30
N ALA A 519 -8.98 33.93 -32.03
CA ALA A 519 -7.69 34.52 -31.65
C ALA A 519 -6.51 33.67 -32.18
N PRO A 520 -5.40 34.30 -32.64
CA PRO A 520 -4.19 33.59 -33.02
C PRO A 520 -3.68 32.70 -31.90
N VAL A 521 -3.09 31.56 -32.26
CA VAL A 521 -2.59 30.58 -31.30
C VAL A 521 -1.36 31.09 -30.58
N GLY A 522 -1.32 30.83 -29.28
CA GLY A 522 -0.25 31.25 -28.41
C GLY A 522 -0.76 31.67 -27.03
N THR A 523 0.20 31.98 -26.18
CA THR A 523 -0.04 32.45 -24.81
C THR A 523 0.10 33.96 -24.76
N THR A 524 -0.85 34.62 -24.11
CA THR A 524 -0.84 36.07 -23.93
C THR A 524 -1.30 36.43 -22.51
N ASN A 525 -0.56 37.33 -21.88
CA ASN A 525 -0.91 37.84 -20.56
C ASN A 525 -1.87 39.01 -20.72
N GLN A 526 -2.99 38.98 -20.01
CA GLN A 526 -4.01 40.01 -19.99
C GLN A 526 -4.15 40.59 -18.59
N THR A 527 -4.21 41.91 -18.49
CA THR A 527 -4.31 42.59 -17.20
C THR A 527 -5.77 42.88 -16.89
N LEU A 528 -6.32 42.23 -15.87
CA LEU A 528 -7.60 42.59 -15.28
C LEU A 528 -7.38 43.71 -14.27
N ASN A 529 -7.97 44.88 -14.54
CA ASN A 529 -7.92 46.02 -13.65
C ASN A 529 -9.22 46.16 -12.87
N GLY A 530 -9.13 46.49 -11.60
CA GLY A 530 -10.22 47.01 -10.78
C GLY A 530 -9.86 48.41 -10.29
N VAL A 531 -10.77 49.36 -10.48
CA VAL A 531 -10.57 50.76 -10.14
C VAL A 531 -11.71 51.23 -9.25
N SER A 532 -11.39 51.87 -8.12
CA SER A 532 -12.34 52.59 -7.28
C SER A 532 -11.71 53.88 -6.77
N GLY A 533 -12.17 55.03 -7.30
CA GLY A 533 -11.53 56.33 -7.04
C GLY A 533 -10.08 56.36 -7.51
N SER A 534 -9.15 56.66 -6.60
CA SER A 534 -7.70 56.63 -6.85
C SER A 534 -7.04 55.26 -6.63
N ILE A 535 -7.80 54.27 -6.13
CA ILE A 535 -7.29 52.93 -5.86
C ILE A 535 -7.40 52.10 -7.13
N ASN A 536 -6.25 51.60 -7.60
CA ASN A 536 -6.15 50.71 -8.74
C ASN A 536 -5.48 49.40 -8.29
N LYS A 537 -6.14 48.28 -8.55
CA LYS A 537 -5.61 46.94 -8.34
C LYS A 537 -5.66 46.20 -9.67
N ASN A 538 -4.68 45.36 -9.92
CA ASN A 538 -4.68 44.52 -11.10
C ASN A 538 -4.23 43.10 -10.76
N ILE A 539 -4.70 42.17 -11.57
CA ILE A 539 -4.20 40.79 -11.61
C ILE A 539 -3.95 40.41 -13.06
N THR A 540 -2.97 39.54 -13.27
CA THR A 540 -2.65 39.03 -14.59
C THR A 540 -3.40 37.73 -14.82
N LEU A 541 -4.16 37.67 -15.92
CA LEU A 541 -4.75 36.46 -16.47
C LEU A 541 -3.85 35.96 -17.60
N VAL A 542 -3.58 34.67 -17.65
CA VAL A 542 -2.86 34.06 -18.76
C VAL A 542 -3.90 33.45 -19.69
N LEU A 543 -4.08 34.04 -20.87
CA LEU A 543 -4.95 33.48 -21.90
C LEU A 543 -4.11 32.61 -22.83
N ILE A 544 -4.53 31.37 -23.01
CA ILE A 544 -3.92 30.43 -23.94
C ILE A 544 -4.94 30.19 -25.05
N SER A 545 -4.67 30.75 -26.23
CA SER A 545 -5.39 30.36 -27.44
C SER A 545 -4.75 29.10 -27.97
N ASN A 546 -5.43 27.97 -27.83
CA ASN A 546 -4.94 26.68 -28.29
C ASN A 546 -5.33 26.42 -29.75
N ASN A 547 -4.45 25.77 -30.50
CA ASN A 547 -4.78 25.23 -31.83
C ASN A 547 -5.41 23.85 -31.62
N GLY A 548 -6.70 23.68 -31.89
CA GLY A 548 -7.26 22.34 -31.79
C GLY A 548 -8.78 22.31 -31.82
N SER A 549 -9.36 22.50 -33.00
CA SER A 549 -10.64 21.86 -33.31
C SER A 549 -10.44 20.50 -33.99
N SER A 550 -9.19 20.12 -34.27
CA SER A 550 -8.84 18.81 -34.84
C SER A 550 -7.42 18.41 -34.48
N LEU A 551 -7.25 17.12 -34.21
CA LEU A 551 -5.96 16.44 -34.15
C LEU A 551 -5.91 15.45 -35.32
N GLY A 552 -4.72 15.29 -35.90
CA GLY A 552 -4.47 14.21 -36.86
C GLY A 552 -4.57 12.83 -36.17
N LEU A 553 -4.40 11.77 -36.94
CA LEU A 553 -4.31 10.42 -36.41
C LEU A 553 -2.82 10.08 -36.17
N PRO A 554 -2.42 9.63 -34.96
CA PRO A 554 -1.07 9.12 -34.75
C PRO A 554 -0.80 7.92 -35.68
N ALA A 555 0.35 7.89 -36.36
CA ALA A 555 0.78 6.72 -37.10
C ALA A 555 1.50 5.75 -36.16
N LEU A 556 0.97 4.55 -36.03
CA LEU A 556 1.53 3.49 -35.18
C LEU A 556 2.81 2.91 -35.81
N ALA A 557 3.81 2.60 -35.00
CA ALA A 557 5.11 2.12 -35.47
C ALA A 557 5.52 0.76 -34.86
N VAL A 558 5.52 0.65 -33.53
CA VAL A 558 5.94 -0.58 -32.82
C VAL A 558 4.86 -0.93 -31.78
N PRO A 559 4.46 -2.21 -31.62
CA PRO A 559 4.75 -3.32 -32.52
C PRO A 559 4.20 -3.07 -33.93
N ALA A 560 4.88 -3.57 -34.97
CA ALA A 560 4.42 -3.42 -36.35
C ALA A 560 3.10 -4.19 -36.57
N ASN A 561 2.26 -3.72 -37.49
CA ASN A 561 0.97 -4.34 -37.75
C ASN A 561 1.11 -5.81 -38.19
N ASN A 562 0.32 -6.71 -37.60
CA ASN A 562 0.38 -8.17 -37.76
C ASN A 562 1.72 -8.79 -37.36
N SER A 563 2.51 -8.12 -36.52
CA SER A 563 3.76 -8.71 -36.03
C SER A 563 3.46 -9.87 -35.08
N ILE A 564 4.20 -10.96 -35.24
CA ILE A 564 4.07 -12.16 -34.40
C ILE A 564 5.29 -12.28 -33.48
N ASN A 565 5.18 -13.15 -32.48
CA ASN A 565 6.26 -13.46 -31.54
C ASN A 565 6.84 -12.21 -30.83
N GLN A 566 5.95 -11.28 -30.46
CA GLN A 566 6.32 -10.08 -29.71
C GLN A 566 6.52 -10.42 -28.24
N ASN A 567 7.46 -9.75 -27.57
CA ASN A 567 7.69 -9.94 -26.13
C ASN A 567 6.38 -9.72 -25.36
N ILE A 568 6.13 -10.51 -24.32
CA ILE A 568 4.99 -10.32 -23.41
C ILE A 568 5.01 -9.00 -22.63
N ARG A 569 6.12 -8.24 -22.70
CA ARG A 569 6.26 -6.84 -22.29
C ARG A 569 6.57 -5.97 -23.52
N PRO A 570 5.63 -5.79 -24.44
CA PRO A 570 5.92 -5.11 -25.69
C PRO A 570 6.23 -3.63 -25.45
N ALA A 571 7.08 -3.07 -26.32
CA ALA A 571 7.25 -1.63 -26.45
C ALA A 571 6.27 -1.11 -27.50
N PHE A 572 5.65 0.03 -27.20
CA PHE A 572 4.76 0.76 -28.08
C PHE A 572 5.42 2.05 -28.55
N SER A 573 5.22 2.43 -29.81
CA SER A 573 5.64 3.74 -30.32
C SER A 573 4.78 4.22 -31.49
N TRP A 574 4.64 5.53 -31.61
CA TRP A 574 3.87 6.20 -32.66
C TRP A 574 4.50 7.55 -33.04
N THR A 575 4.03 8.14 -34.14
CA THR A 575 4.51 9.46 -34.58
C THR A 575 3.90 10.60 -33.75
N PRO A 576 4.69 11.62 -33.35
CA PRO A 576 4.14 12.81 -32.69
C PRO A 576 3.18 13.58 -33.62
N LEU A 577 2.12 14.13 -33.04
CA LEU A 577 1.22 15.09 -33.66
C LEU A 577 1.59 16.51 -33.23
N ALA A 578 1.64 17.45 -34.18
CA ALA A 578 2.10 18.82 -33.95
C ALA A 578 1.32 19.61 -32.88
N ASN A 579 0.07 19.22 -32.59
CA ASN A 579 -0.83 19.92 -31.65
C ASN A 579 -1.28 19.03 -30.47
N ALA A 580 -0.74 17.82 -30.30
CA ALA A 580 -1.06 16.97 -29.16
C ALA A 580 -0.02 17.19 -28.05
N SER A 581 -0.48 17.39 -26.82
CA SER A 581 0.36 17.47 -25.62
C SER A 581 0.43 16.14 -24.87
N LEU A 582 -0.59 15.29 -25.04
CA LEU A 582 -0.73 13.99 -24.40
C LEU A 582 -1.25 12.96 -25.39
N TYR A 583 -1.14 11.68 -25.05
CA TYR A 583 -1.69 10.57 -25.81
C TYR A 583 -2.34 9.55 -24.89
N ASP A 584 -3.36 8.88 -25.39
CA ASP A 584 -3.92 7.69 -24.78
C ASP A 584 -3.66 6.50 -25.68
N ILE A 585 -3.42 5.34 -25.08
CA ILE A 585 -3.27 4.05 -25.76
C ILE A 585 -4.28 3.05 -25.18
N GLN A 586 -4.93 2.33 -26.09
CA GLN A 586 -5.76 1.18 -25.74
C GLN A 586 -5.15 -0.10 -26.28
N ILE A 587 -5.18 -1.14 -25.46
CA ILE A 587 -4.77 -2.51 -25.81
C ILE A 587 -5.92 -3.45 -25.46
N THR A 588 -6.30 -4.32 -26.39
CA THR A 588 -7.46 -5.21 -26.27
C THR A 588 -7.21 -6.53 -26.99
N ARG A 589 -8.05 -7.55 -26.72
CA ARG A 589 -8.14 -8.77 -27.52
C ARG A 589 -9.25 -8.72 -28.57
N SER A 590 -10.13 -7.70 -28.51
CA SER A 590 -11.26 -7.59 -29.43
C SER A 590 -10.98 -6.59 -30.55
N SER A 591 -11.18 -7.02 -31.79
CA SER A 591 -10.90 -6.19 -32.98
C SER A 591 -11.78 -4.95 -33.08
N ASN A 592 -12.92 -4.95 -32.40
CA ASN A 592 -13.86 -3.83 -32.31
C ASN A 592 -13.66 -2.95 -31.05
N PHE A 593 -12.69 -3.27 -30.19
CA PHE A 593 -12.42 -2.57 -28.92
C PHE A 593 -13.62 -2.53 -27.97
N SER A 594 -14.48 -3.55 -28.01
CA SER A 594 -15.54 -3.73 -27.00
C SER A 594 -14.98 -4.03 -25.61
N GLU A 595 -13.74 -4.54 -25.52
CA GLU A 595 -13.17 -5.15 -24.32
C GLU A 595 -11.74 -4.65 -24.11
N VAL A 596 -11.59 -3.37 -23.79
CA VAL A 596 -10.28 -2.75 -23.56
C VAL A 596 -9.67 -3.34 -22.29
N ILE A 597 -8.53 -4.01 -22.43
CA ILE A 597 -7.80 -4.64 -21.32
C ILE A 597 -6.94 -3.59 -20.61
N PHE A 598 -6.29 -2.73 -21.39
CA PHE A 598 -5.51 -1.61 -20.86
C PHE A 598 -5.93 -0.32 -21.55
N ASN A 599 -6.24 0.69 -20.75
CA ASN A 599 -6.49 2.06 -21.18
C ASN A 599 -5.51 2.95 -20.42
N ILE A 600 -4.41 3.32 -21.06
CA ILE A 600 -3.34 4.11 -20.44
C ILE A 600 -3.42 5.52 -21.02
N GLU A 601 -3.67 6.49 -20.15
CA GLU A 601 -3.99 7.86 -20.52
C GLU A 601 -2.86 8.84 -20.14
N ASN A 602 -2.92 10.06 -20.67
CA ASN A 602 -2.02 11.16 -20.31
C ASN A 602 -0.52 10.87 -20.57
N ILE A 603 -0.20 10.15 -21.63
CA ILE A 603 1.18 9.84 -22.01
C ILE A 603 1.80 11.05 -22.71
N ALA A 604 2.76 11.72 -22.07
CA ALA A 604 3.47 12.85 -22.66
C ALA A 604 4.51 12.45 -23.74
N ALA A 605 5.00 11.20 -23.68
CA ALA A 605 5.94 10.65 -24.65
C ALA A 605 5.22 10.03 -25.87
N THR A 606 5.97 9.76 -26.93
CA THR A 606 5.47 9.02 -28.12
C THR A 606 5.84 7.55 -28.12
N SER A 607 6.17 7.02 -26.94
CA SER A 607 6.53 5.62 -26.73
C SER A 607 6.22 5.18 -25.30
N LEU A 608 5.92 3.90 -25.13
CA LEU A 608 5.61 3.28 -23.85
C LEU A 608 6.16 1.86 -23.83
N THR A 609 6.96 1.49 -22.83
CA THR A 609 7.27 0.07 -22.57
C THR A 609 6.27 -0.44 -21.54
N PHE A 610 5.56 -1.52 -21.88
CA PHE A 610 4.56 -2.07 -20.99
C PHE A 610 5.21 -2.61 -19.70
N SER A 611 4.76 -2.10 -18.54
CA SER A 611 5.34 -2.45 -17.24
C SER A 611 4.87 -3.82 -16.74
N GLY A 612 3.62 -4.20 -17.03
CA GLY A 612 3.04 -5.51 -16.74
C GLY A 612 3.42 -6.60 -17.74
N TYR A 613 2.75 -7.75 -17.66
CA TYR A 613 2.91 -8.88 -18.60
C TYR A 613 1.60 -9.16 -19.32
N LEU A 614 1.64 -9.21 -20.65
CA LEU A 614 0.55 -9.72 -21.48
C LEU A 614 0.56 -11.25 -21.50
N ASP A 615 -0.59 -11.85 -21.79
CA ASP A 615 -0.67 -13.30 -21.95
C ASP A 615 0.08 -13.74 -23.21
N GLY A 616 0.84 -14.84 -23.10
CA GLY A 616 1.58 -15.41 -24.21
C GLY A 616 0.70 -16.05 -25.28
N GLY A 617 1.20 -16.10 -26.52
CA GLY A 617 0.53 -16.72 -27.66
C GLY A 617 -0.82 -16.09 -28.00
N THR A 618 -1.04 -14.84 -27.60
CA THR A 618 -2.33 -14.16 -27.68
C THR A 618 -2.26 -13.01 -28.67
N GLU A 619 -3.27 -12.88 -29.51
CA GLU A 619 -3.43 -11.73 -30.39
C GLU A 619 -4.02 -10.54 -29.64
N TYR A 620 -3.40 -9.38 -29.85
CA TYR A 620 -3.82 -8.10 -29.29
C TYR A 620 -3.99 -7.06 -30.39
N PHE A 621 -4.97 -6.18 -30.20
CA PHE A 621 -5.22 -4.99 -30.99
C PHE A 621 -4.86 -3.78 -30.15
N TRP A 622 -4.22 -2.78 -30.75
CA TRP A 622 -3.90 -1.54 -30.06
C TRP A 622 -4.09 -0.33 -30.95
N ARG A 623 -4.44 0.80 -30.33
CA ARG A 623 -4.66 2.07 -31.00
C ARG A 623 -4.29 3.23 -30.09
N VAL A 624 -3.95 4.35 -30.70
CA VAL A 624 -3.51 5.56 -29.99
C VAL A 624 -4.34 6.75 -30.48
N ARG A 625 -4.68 7.67 -29.58
CA ARG A 625 -5.19 8.99 -29.94
C ARG A 625 -4.32 10.06 -29.29
N GLY A 626 -4.18 11.21 -29.96
CA GLY A 626 -3.59 12.38 -29.34
C GLY A 626 -4.65 13.20 -28.62
N GLU A 627 -4.22 13.92 -27.59
CA GLU A 627 -5.06 14.84 -26.83
C GLU A 627 -4.35 16.18 -26.63
N ASN A 628 -5.16 17.22 -26.49
CA ASN A 628 -4.75 18.50 -25.94
C ASN A 628 -5.90 19.11 -25.14
N ASP A 629 -5.66 20.26 -24.51
CA ASP A 629 -6.65 20.95 -23.67
C ASP A 629 -7.99 21.28 -24.37
N CYS A 630 -8.02 21.22 -25.71
CA CYS A 630 -9.15 21.64 -26.53
C CYS A 630 -9.86 20.53 -27.28
N PHE A 631 -9.19 19.40 -27.51
CA PHE A 631 -9.69 18.35 -28.36
C PHE A 631 -9.04 17.01 -28.00
N THR A 632 -9.89 16.03 -27.70
CA THR A 632 -9.51 14.62 -27.73
C THR A 632 -9.61 14.14 -29.17
N GLY A 633 -8.49 13.70 -29.72
CA GLY A 633 -8.39 13.20 -31.09
C GLY A 633 -9.18 11.92 -31.32
N ASN A 634 -9.42 11.61 -32.59
CA ASN A 634 -9.93 10.30 -32.96
C ASN A 634 -8.84 9.24 -32.76
N TRP A 635 -9.26 8.02 -32.43
CA TRP A 635 -8.37 6.86 -32.40
C TRP A 635 -7.76 6.59 -33.78
N SER A 636 -6.47 6.24 -33.79
CA SER A 636 -5.79 5.71 -34.99
C SER A 636 -6.51 4.45 -35.50
N SER A 637 -6.24 4.08 -36.76
CA SER A 637 -6.51 2.71 -37.20
C SER A 637 -5.71 1.75 -36.31
N PRO A 638 -6.34 0.67 -35.80
CA PRO A 638 -5.66 -0.22 -34.88
C PRO A 638 -4.60 -1.05 -35.60
N PHE A 639 -3.50 -1.33 -34.92
CA PHE A 639 -2.55 -2.35 -35.30
C PHE A 639 -2.79 -3.62 -34.49
N THR A 640 -2.43 -4.76 -35.07
CA THR A 640 -2.46 -6.06 -34.40
C THR A 640 -1.06 -6.56 -34.14
N PHE A 641 -0.90 -7.36 -33.08
CA PHE A 641 0.29 -8.16 -32.87
C PHE A 641 -0.03 -9.42 -32.06
N THR A 642 0.80 -10.44 -32.18
CA THR A 642 0.70 -11.67 -31.38
C THR A 642 1.91 -11.80 -30.48
N THR A 643 1.68 -12.01 -29.19
CA THR A 643 2.75 -12.25 -28.22
C THR A 643 3.41 -13.62 -28.45
N GLU A 644 4.68 -13.73 -28.07
CA GLU A 644 5.39 -15.01 -27.96
C GLU A 644 4.65 -15.98 -27.03
N SER A 645 4.77 -17.29 -27.26
CA SER A 645 4.15 -18.33 -26.42
C SER A 645 4.90 -18.51 -25.09
N CYS A 646 5.05 -17.41 -24.35
CA CYS A 646 5.71 -17.37 -23.06
C CYS A 646 4.77 -16.80 -21.99
N TYR A 647 4.87 -17.33 -20.78
CA TYR A 647 3.94 -17.06 -19.70
C TYR A 647 4.74 -16.75 -18.43
N TYR A 648 4.32 -15.72 -17.70
CA TYR A 648 4.97 -15.32 -16.46
C TYR A 648 4.17 -15.79 -15.25
N TYR A 649 4.88 -16.44 -14.32
CA TYR A 649 4.34 -17.05 -13.12
C TYR A 649 5.07 -16.48 -11.90
N PRO A 650 4.57 -15.39 -11.30
CA PRO A 650 5.14 -14.86 -10.07
C PRO A 650 4.90 -15.82 -8.90
N ALA A 651 5.89 -15.98 -8.02
CA ALA A 651 5.70 -16.65 -6.75
C ALA A 651 4.75 -15.84 -5.85
N SER A 652 4.02 -16.54 -4.99
CA SER A 652 2.91 -15.97 -4.21
C SER A 652 3.10 -16.09 -2.70
N ASP A 653 4.24 -16.61 -2.25
CA ASP A 653 4.57 -16.87 -0.84
C ASP A 653 5.68 -15.93 -0.33
N LEU A 654 5.79 -14.74 -0.92
CA LEU A 654 6.85 -13.75 -0.68
C LEU A 654 6.27 -12.47 -0.05
N PRO A 655 7.07 -11.68 0.69
CA PRO A 655 8.51 -11.84 0.93
C PRO A 655 8.83 -12.96 1.94
N ILE A 656 10.01 -13.58 1.86
CA ILE A 656 10.51 -14.56 2.86
C ILE A 656 11.83 -14.05 3.46
N PRO A 657 11.94 -13.89 4.80
CA PRO A 657 13.18 -13.54 5.46
C PRO A 657 14.28 -14.59 5.23
N ILE A 658 15.50 -14.14 4.93
CA ILE A 658 16.71 -14.96 4.97
C ILE A 658 17.28 -14.81 6.39
N PRO A 659 17.24 -15.86 7.23
CA PRO A 659 17.59 -15.74 8.65
C PRO A 659 19.05 -15.33 8.86
N SER A 660 19.30 -14.40 9.77
CA SER A 660 20.67 -14.03 10.18
C SER A 660 21.33 -15.02 11.14
N SER A 661 20.55 -15.99 11.64
CA SER A 661 21.05 -17.13 12.38
C SER A 661 20.12 -18.34 12.28
N GLY A 662 20.64 -19.56 12.45
CA GLY A 662 19.83 -20.79 12.48
C GLY A 662 19.77 -21.51 11.13
N ALA A 663 18.56 -21.91 10.70
CA ALA A 663 18.38 -22.63 9.43
C ALA A 663 18.58 -21.68 8.24
N GLN A 664 19.81 -21.64 7.71
CA GLN A 664 20.24 -20.76 6.62
C GLN A 664 19.69 -21.16 5.24
N THR A 665 18.51 -21.78 5.19
CA THR A 665 17.92 -22.27 3.95
C THR A 665 16.44 -21.98 3.96
N ILE A 666 16.01 -21.14 3.03
CA ILE A 666 14.60 -20.86 2.79
C ILE A 666 14.17 -21.46 1.45
N ASN A 667 12.88 -21.75 1.34
CA ASN A 667 12.28 -22.24 0.12
C ASN A 667 11.04 -21.41 -0.18
N SER A 668 10.95 -20.90 -1.40
CA SER A 668 9.73 -20.30 -1.96
C SER A 668 9.19 -21.18 -3.08
N TYR A 669 7.86 -21.23 -3.21
CA TYR A 669 7.15 -22.16 -4.07
C TYR A 669 6.22 -21.45 -5.05
N LYS A 670 6.11 -22.01 -6.26
CA LYS A 670 5.08 -21.65 -7.24
C LYS A 670 4.41 -22.89 -7.79
N LEU A 671 3.14 -23.09 -7.44
CA LEU A 671 2.31 -24.12 -8.08
C LEU A 671 1.82 -23.61 -9.44
N ILE A 672 2.17 -24.31 -10.51
CA ILE A 672 1.71 -24.03 -11.87
C ILE A 672 0.77 -25.16 -12.29
N SER A 673 -0.51 -24.82 -12.50
CA SER A 673 -1.51 -25.79 -12.98
C SER A 673 -1.41 -26.02 -14.49
N ASP A 674 -0.93 -25.02 -15.23
CA ASP A 674 -0.85 -25.06 -16.68
C ASP A 674 0.12 -26.12 -17.19
N LYS A 675 -0.21 -26.70 -18.34
CA LYS A 675 0.59 -27.73 -19.01
C LYS A 675 1.34 -27.14 -20.19
N GLY A 676 2.49 -27.72 -20.48
CA GLY A 676 3.32 -27.37 -21.62
C GLY A 676 4.67 -28.03 -21.51
N THR A 677 5.37 -28.15 -22.63
CA THR A 677 6.78 -28.55 -22.66
C THR A 677 7.63 -27.30 -22.74
N ILE A 678 8.51 -27.08 -21.77
CA ILE A 678 9.34 -25.86 -21.68
C ILE A 678 10.33 -25.83 -22.84
N THR A 679 10.38 -24.71 -23.55
CA THR A 679 11.38 -24.44 -24.58
C THR A 679 12.42 -23.43 -24.12
N ASP A 680 12.06 -22.54 -23.20
CA ASP A 680 12.94 -21.56 -22.58
C ASP A 680 12.42 -21.19 -21.19
N LEU A 681 13.33 -20.88 -20.27
CA LEU A 681 13.00 -20.50 -18.89
C LEU A 681 13.89 -19.36 -18.41
N ASP A 682 13.23 -18.29 -18.00
CA ASP A 682 13.82 -17.12 -17.37
C ASP A 682 13.35 -17.01 -15.92
N VAL A 683 14.24 -16.48 -15.06
CA VAL A 683 13.88 -16.07 -13.69
C VAL A 683 13.84 -14.56 -13.68
N LEU A 684 12.66 -13.99 -13.43
CA LEU A 684 12.43 -12.56 -13.47
C LEU A 684 12.05 -12.02 -12.09
N ASN A 685 12.24 -10.72 -11.91
CA ASN A 685 11.97 -9.96 -10.71
C ASN A 685 12.60 -10.61 -9.47
N LEU A 686 13.82 -11.14 -9.58
CA LEU A 686 14.51 -11.71 -8.42
C LEU A 686 15.08 -10.56 -7.59
N THR A 687 14.35 -10.19 -6.54
CA THR A 687 14.69 -9.05 -5.69
C THR A 687 14.75 -9.44 -4.23
N GLY A 688 15.57 -8.72 -3.46
CA GLY A 688 15.71 -8.95 -2.04
C GLY A 688 16.83 -8.16 -1.40
N LEU A 689 16.90 -8.27 -0.09
CA LEU A 689 17.91 -7.63 0.74
C LEU A 689 18.85 -8.70 1.30
N HIS A 690 20.13 -8.37 1.43
CA HIS A 690 21.10 -9.19 2.15
C HIS A 690 22.36 -8.38 2.43
N SER A 691 22.99 -8.61 3.58
CA SER A 691 24.15 -7.81 4.00
C SER A 691 25.42 -8.16 3.21
N TYR A 692 25.63 -9.44 2.89
CA TYR A 692 26.66 -9.85 1.93
C TYR A 692 26.12 -10.87 0.93
N ILE A 693 26.12 -10.51 -0.34
CA ILE A 693 25.54 -11.37 -1.38
C ILE A 693 26.45 -12.53 -1.82
N ASP A 694 27.74 -12.49 -1.51
CA ASP A 694 28.65 -13.64 -1.67
C ASP A 694 28.28 -14.82 -0.75
N ASP A 695 27.46 -14.58 0.28
CA ASP A 695 27.03 -15.65 1.17
C ASP A 695 25.91 -16.49 0.55
N LEU A 696 25.25 -15.94 -0.47
CA LEU A 696 24.03 -16.51 -1.02
C LEU A 696 24.25 -17.50 -2.17
N ARG A 697 23.51 -18.61 -2.14
CA ARG A 697 23.37 -19.58 -3.23
C ARG A 697 21.90 -19.86 -3.52
N PHE A 698 21.45 -19.60 -4.74
CA PHE A 698 20.06 -19.87 -5.15
C PHE A 698 20.01 -21.07 -6.08
N THR A 699 19.16 -22.04 -5.73
CA THR A 699 18.92 -23.27 -6.50
C THR A 699 17.46 -23.35 -6.90
N MET A 700 17.20 -23.42 -8.20
CA MET A 700 15.87 -23.62 -8.74
C MET A 700 15.57 -25.12 -8.88
N PHE A 701 14.37 -25.55 -8.52
CA PHE A 701 13.88 -26.93 -8.66
C PHE A 701 12.62 -26.98 -9.52
N SER A 702 12.62 -27.88 -10.48
CA SER A 702 11.43 -28.24 -11.27
C SER A 702 10.52 -29.20 -10.50
N PRO A 703 9.24 -29.34 -10.91
CA PRO A 703 8.31 -30.32 -10.32
C PRO A 703 8.78 -31.78 -10.42
N SER A 704 9.63 -32.09 -11.41
CA SER A 704 10.21 -33.41 -11.61
C SER A 704 11.42 -33.72 -10.73
N GLY A 705 11.88 -32.74 -9.92
CA GLY A 705 13.05 -32.86 -9.06
C GLY A 705 14.39 -32.43 -9.70
N THR A 706 14.42 -32.13 -11.01
CA THR A 706 15.59 -31.51 -11.66
C THR A 706 15.93 -30.18 -10.99
N SER A 707 17.21 -29.88 -10.76
CA SER A 707 17.64 -28.64 -10.10
C SER A 707 18.86 -27.98 -10.75
N VAL A 708 18.92 -26.65 -10.66
CA VAL A 708 20.01 -25.82 -11.23
C VAL A 708 20.37 -24.72 -10.23
N ILE A 709 21.67 -24.56 -9.95
CA ILE A 709 22.18 -23.41 -9.20
C ILE A 709 22.23 -22.21 -10.16
N ILE A 710 21.31 -21.27 -9.99
CA ILE A 710 21.20 -20.08 -10.86
C ILE A 710 22.05 -18.92 -10.34
N TRP A 711 22.32 -18.94 -9.03
CA TRP A 711 23.12 -17.96 -8.30
C TRP A 711 24.05 -18.68 -7.36
N ASN A 712 25.36 -18.45 -7.49
CA ASN A 712 26.36 -19.05 -6.63
C ASN A 712 27.38 -18.00 -6.21
N ARG A 713 27.11 -17.32 -5.09
CA ARG A 713 28.09 -16.50 -4.38
C ARG A 713 28.84 -15.49 -5.28
N PRO A 714 28.13 -14.53 -5.92
CA PRO A 714 28.76 -13.48 -6.70
C PRO A 714 29.13 -12.28 -5.82
N CYS A 715 29.93 -11.37 -6.38
CA CYS A 715 30.03 -9.98 -5.94
C CYS A 715 30.54 -9.71 -4.51
N ASP A 716 31.35 -10.59 -3.93
CA ASP A 716 32.04 -10.36 -2.64
C ASP A 716 31.10 -9.74 -1.56
N ASN A 717 31.54 -8.67 -0.90
CA ASN A 717 30.85 -8.05 0.22
C ASN A 717 29.79 -6.99 -0.17
N HIS A 718 29.23 -7.06 -1.37
CA HIS A 718 28.17 -6.14 -1.79
C HIS A 718 26.82 -6.51 -1.16
N GLN A 719 25.91 -5.53 -1.12
CA GLN A 719 24.59 -5.66 -0.51
C GLN A 719 23.49 -5.75 -1.55
N ASN A 720 22.42 -6.48 -1.17
CA ASN A 720 21.13 -6.54 -1.85
C ASN A 720 21.17 -7.07 -3.29
N PHE A 721 19.99 -7.38 -3.82
CA PHE A 721 19.88 -7.85 -5.20
C PHE A 721 18.54 -7.43 -5.83
N ASN A 722 18.63 -7.10 -7.10
CA ASN A 722 17.52 -6.87 -8.03
C ASN A 722 18.06 -7.21 -9.42
N ILE A 723 17.84 -8.46 -9.84
CA ILE A 723 18.42 -9.03 -11.05
C ILE A 723 17.43 -9.95 -11.75
N ASN A 724 17.63 -10.20 -13.04
CA ASN A 724 16.92 -11.20 -13.82
C ASN A 724 17.91 -12.19 -14.43
N PHE A 725 17.48 -13.44 -14.66
CA PHE A 725 18.27 -14.46 -15.33
C PHE A 725 17.61 -14.94 -16.62
N ASN A 726 18.39 -14.93 -17.70
CA ASN A 726 18.04 -15.52 -18.99
C ASN A 726 19.30 -16.18 -19.59
N GLN A 727 19.19 -17.41 -20.08
CA GLN A 727 20.34 -18.14 -20.65
C GLN A 727 20.96 -17.44 -21.87
N ALA A 728 20.13 -16.80 -22.70
CA ALA A 728 20.53 -16.10 -23.91
C ALA A 728 21.23 -14.76 -23.62
N ALA A 729 21.19 -14.26 -22.39
CA ALA A 729 21.93 -13.06 -22.00
C ALA A 729 23.45 -13.25 -22.30
N PRO A 730 24.17 -12.18 -22.69
CA PRO A 730 25.60 -12.25 -22.99
C PRO A 730 26.41 -12.86 -21.84
N ALA A 731 27.46 -13.62 -22.16
CA ALA A 731 28.41 -14.08 -21.16
C ALA A 731 29.23 -12.88 -20.64
N GLY A 732 29.34 -12.75 -19.32
CA GLY A 732 30.05 -11.65 -18.66
C GLY A 732 29.91 -11.72 -17.14
N SER A 733 30.59 -10.82 -16.43
CA SER A 733 30.41 -10.64 -14.99
C SER A 733 29.10 -9.89 -14.69
N TRP A 734 28.46 -10.25 -13.58
CA TRP A 734 27.29 -9.52 -13.10
C TRP A 734 27.70 -8.13 -12.59
N PRO A 735 26.79 -7.14 -12.60
CA PRO A 735 27.03 -5.89 -11.89
C PRO A 735 27.17 -6.19 -10.40
N CYS A 736 28.14 -5.55 -9.74
CA CYS A 736 28.34 -5.63 -8.30
C CYS A 736 28.24 -4.20 -7.74
N PRO A 737 27.20 -3.86 -6.97
CA PRO A 737 26.09 -4.72 -6.53
C PRO A 737 25.09 -5.06 -7.67
N PRO A 738 24.43 -6.23 -7.64
CA PRO A 738 23.50 -6.69 -8.66
C PRO A 738 22.09 -6.13 -8.44
N THR A 739 21.96 -4.80 -8.44
CA THR A 739 20.73 -4.09 -8.04
C THR A 739 20.06 -3.30 -9.16
N ASN A 740 20.49 -3.48 -10.41
CA ASN A 740 20.04 -2.66 -11.55
C ASN A 740 18.83 -3.21 -12.33
N ALA A 741 18.19 -4.28 -11.85
CA ALA A 741 17.09 -4.98 -12.52
C ALA A 741 17.43 -5.50 -13.93
N GLY A 742 18.71 -5.60 -14.29
CA GLY A 742 19.15 -6.08 -15.60
C GLY A 742 19.01 -7.60 -15.73
N THR A 743 19.01 -8.09 -16.98
CA THR A 743 18.96 -9.52 -17.29
C THR A 743 20.34 -10.06 -17.62
N PHE A 744 20.77 -11.09 -16.89
CA PHE A 744 22.11 -11.66 -16.97
C PHE A 744 22.08 -13.18 -17.14
N ARG A 745 23.23 -13.75 -17.52
CA ARG A 745 23.38 -15.21 -17.64
C ARG A 745 23.54 -15.83 -16.24
N PRO A 746 22.76 -16.87 -15.87
CA PRO A 746 22.86 -17.54 -14.57
C PRO A 746 24.20 -18.28 -14.38
N SER A 747 24.55 -18.62 -13.13
CA SER A 747 25.81 -19.31 -12.79
C SER A 747 25.96 -20.66 -13.50
N ASN A 748 24.89 -21.46 -13.53
CA ASN A 748 24.82 -22.71 -14.30
C ASN A 748 23.70 -22.63 -15.34
N THR A 749 23.75 -23.53 -16.34
CA THR A 749 22.81 -23.46 -17.46
C THR A 749 21.37 -23.79 -17.05
N ILE A 750 20.48 -22.82 -17.20
CA ILE A 750 19.05 -22.96 -16.87
C ILE A 750 18.26 -23.69 -17.97
N ASN A 751 18.85 -23.82 -19.17
CA ASN A 751 18.34 -24.67 -20.26
C ASN A 751 18.19 -26.15 -19.86
N THR A 752 18.75 -26.57 -18.72
CA THR A 752 18.50 -27.88 -18.12
C THR A 752 17.00 -28.14 -17.89
N PHE A 753 16.19 -27.09 -17.73
CA PHE A 753 14.73 -27.22 -17.62
C PHE A 753 14.01 -27.37 -18.96
N ASN A 754 14.69 -27.18 -20.10
CA ASN A 754 14.08 -27.32 -21.42
C ASN A 754 13.68 -28.79 -21.65
N ASN A 755 12.58 -29.00 -22.36
CA ASN A 755 11.90 -30.28 -22.58
C ASN A 755 11.27 -30.91 -21.33
N LEU A 756 11.31 -30.26 -20.16
CA LEU A 756 10.56 -30.69 -18.99
C LEU A 756 9.10 -30.21 -19.04
N SER A 757 8.26 -30.88 -18.26
CA SER A 757 6.86 -30.46 -18.04
C SER A 757 6.80 -29.21 -17.17
N LEU A 758 6.00 -28.23 -17.60
CA LEU A 758 5.70 -27.01 -16.85
C LEU A 758 4.89 -27.30 -15.56
N LYS A 759 3.88 -28.17 -15.67
CA LYS A 759 2.88 -28.42 -14.61
C LYS A 759 3.53 -28.95 -13.34
N GLY A 760 3.16 -28.35 -12.21
CA GLY A 760 3.49 -28.81 -10.87
C GLY A 760 4.10 -27.72 -9.99
N GLN A 761 4.64 -28.12 -8.85
CA GLN A 761 5.21 -27.19 -7.87
C GLN A 761 6.69 -26.92 -8.19
N TRP A 762 7.00 -25.68 -8.53
CA TRP A 762 8.35 -25.16 -8.65
C TRP A 762 8.83 -24.65 -7.31
N ARG A 763 10.14 -24.75 -7.04
CA ARG A 763 10.74 -24.30 -5.78
C ARG A 763 12.05 -23.56 -6.01
N LEU A 764 12.15 -22.32 -5.53
CA LEU A 764 13.41 -21.59 -5.41
C LEU A 764 13.93 -21.79 -3.99
N ARG A 765 15.10 -22.40 -3.86
CA ARG A 765 15.80 -22.54 -2.58
C ARG A 765 16.89 -21.49 -2.50
N VAL A 766 16.89 -20.70 -1.44
CA VAL A 766 17.95 -19.75 -1.13
C VAL A 766 18.71 -20.27 0.08
N GLU A 767 20.02 -20.42 -0.07
CA GLU A 767 20.94 -20.85 0.97
C GLU A 767 21.87 -19.69 1.30
N ASP A 768 21.90 -19.27 2.57
CA ASP A 768 22.98 -18.46 3.12
C ASP A 768 24.06 -19.43 3.64
N LEU A 769 25.30 -19.21 3.23
CA LEU A 769 26.42 -20.10 3.52
C LEU A 769 27.31 -19.57 4.66
N PHE A 770 27.04 -18.37 5.21
CA PHE A 770 27.83 -17.76 6.28
C PHE A 770 26.96 -17.12 7.36
N ASN A 771 27.03 -17.70 8.56
CA ASN A 771 26.04 -17.50 9.63
C ASN A 771 26.29 -16.24 10.49
N LEU A 772 26.21 -15.04 9.89
CA LEU A 772 26.47 -13.78 10.61
C LEU A 772 25.51 -12.63 10.27
N ASP A 773 24.81 -12.72 9.15
CA ASP A 773 23.87 -11.71 8.68
C ASP A 773 22.76 -12.35 7.86
N GLY A 774 21.74 -11.55 7.58
CA GLY A 774 20.56 -12.03 6.88
C GLY A 774 19.96 -10.95 6.00
N GLY A 775 18.71 -11.18 5.61
CA GLY A 775 17.96 -10.27 4.75
C GLY A 775 16.62 -10.85 4.37
N SER A 776 16.23 -10.75 3.10
CA SER A 776 14.95 -11.25 2.62
C SER A 776 14.98 -11.53 1.12
N LEU A 777 14.22 -12.54 0.71
CA LEU A 777 13.79 -12.73 -0.67
C LEU A 777 12.45 -11.99 -0.84
N ASN A 778 12.44 -10.88 -1.57
CA ASN A 778 11.26 -10.01 -1.67
C ASN A 778 10.34 -10.41 -2.83
N SER A 779 10.91 -10.79 -3.97
CA SER A 779 10.14 -11.28 -5.11
C SER A 779 10.98 -12.21 -6.00
N TRP A 780 10.29 -13.09 -6.74
CA TRP A 780 10.78 -13.75 -7.94
C TRP A 780 9.60 -14.35 -8.72
N GLY A 781 9.83 -14.65 -9.99
CA GLY A 781 8.88 -15.40 -10.81
C GLY A 781 9.58 -16.10 -11.96
N ILE A 782 8.88 -17.04 -12.57
CA ILE A 782 9.38 -17.78 -13.73
C ILE A 782 8.65 -17.28 -14.97
N LYS A 783 9.39 -16.83 -15.98
CA LYS A 783 8.85 -16.70 -17.33
C LYS A 783 9.24 -17.95 -18.10
N THR A 784 8.27 -18.70 -18.60
CA THR A 784 8.53 -19.90 -19.42
C THR A 784 7.94 -19.75 -20.81
N CYS A 785 8.73 -20.03 -21.84
CA CYS A 785 8.22 -20.28 -23.18
C CYS A 785 7.92 -21.77 -23.32
N VAL A 786 6.82 -22.11 -24.00
CA VAL A 786 6.29 -23.47 -23.98
C VAL A 786 5.69 -23.88 -25.32
N ASN A 787 5.88 -25.16 -25.66
CA ASN A 787 5.16 -25.84 -26.72
C ASN A 787 3.98 -26.62 -26.15
N ASN A 788 2.93 -26.81 -26.96
CA ASN A 788 1.72 -27.55 -26.60
C ASN A 788 1.08 -27.03 -25.31
N PHE A 789 1.03 -25.70 -25.17
CA PHE A 789 0.50 -25.06 -23.98
C PHE A 789 -0.99 -25.36 -23.81
N CYS A 790 -1.37 -25.68 -22.58
CA CYS A 790 -2.76 -25.78 -22.16
C CYS A 790 -2.91 -25.08 -20.82
N ARG A 791 -3.59 -23.93 -20.84
CA ARG A 791 -3.89 -23.14 -19.65
C ARG A 791 -5.02 -23.82 -18.89
N LEU A 792 -4.74 -24.26 -17.67
CA LEU A 792 -5.71 -24.87 -16.76
C LEU A 792 -6.15 -23.90 -15.67
N THR A 793 -5.70 -22.65 -15.73
CA THR A 793 -6.18 -21.55 -14.91
C THR A 793 -7.15 -20.67 -15.70
N VAL A 794 -8.33 -20.41 -15.13
CA VAL A 794 -9.35 -19.52 -15.69
C VAL A 794 -9.25 -18.16 -15.00
N ASP A 795 -8.76 -17.15 -15.69
CA ASP A 795 -8.61 -15.77 -15.20
C ASP A 795 -9.28 -14.75 -16.12
N ASN A 796 -10.04 -15.23 -17.09
CA ASN A 796 -10.71 -14.44 -18.10
C ASN A 796 -12.18 -14.88 -18.22
N ALA A 797 -13.10 -13.92 -18.11
CA ALA A 797 -14.54 -14.14 -18.17
C ALA A 797 -15.13 -14.24 -19.59
N PHE A 798 -14.32 -14.03 -20.63
CA PHE A 798 -14.77 -14.11 -22.03
C PHE A 798 -15.02 -15.54 -22.48
N SER A 799 -15.82 -15.67 -23.54
CA SER A 799 -16.23 -16.95 -24.14
C SER A 799 -15.04 -17.73 -24.72
N ARG A 800 -13.98 -17.04 -25.16
CA ARG A 800 -12.75 -17.58 -25.74
C ARG A 800 -11.51 -16.75 -25.40
N GLY A 801 -10.35 -17.26 -25.79
CA GLY A 801 -9.05 -16.63 -25.62
C GLY A 801 -8.28 -17.23 -24.44
N ALA A 802 -7.03 -16.82 -24.30
CA ALA A 802 -6.19 -17.25 -23.19
C ALA A 802 -6.89 -16.96 -21.85
N GLY A 803 -6.92 -17.98 -20.99
CA GLY A 803 -7.52 -17.89 -19.65
C GLY A 803 -9.04 -18.09 -19.62
N SER A 804 -9.69 -18.29 -20.76
CA SER A 804 -11.14 -18.54 -20.81
C SER A 804 -11.48 -19.96 -20.36
N LEU A 805 -12.66 -20.12 -19.75
CA LEU A 805 -13.17 -21.43 -19.33
C LEU A 805 -13.32 -22.40 -20.50
N TYR A 806 -13.83 -21.92 -21.64
CA TYR A 806 -14.06 -22.78 -22.79
C TYR A 806 -12.75 -23.37 -23.33
N ASP A 807 -11.72 -22.54 -23.52
CA ASP A 807 -10.45 -23.01 -24.08
C ASP A 807 -9.68 -23.88 -23.07
N ALA A 808 -9.81 -23.62 -21.77
CA ALA A 808 -9.30 -24.49 -20.72
C ALA A 808 -9.94 -25.89 -20.77
N VAL A 809 -11.27 -25.98 -20.93
CA VAL A 809 -12.00 -27.26 -21.06
C VAL A 809 -11.59 -28.01 -22.34
N LEU A 810 -11.42 -27.28 -23.45
CA LEU A 810 -10.98 -27.86 -24.72
C LEU A 810 -9.62 -28.54 -24.59
N CYS A 811 -8.63 -27.85 -24.02
CA CYS A 811 -7.26 -28.35 -23.97
C CYS A 811 -7.01 -29.34 -22.81
N ALA A 812 -7.87 -29.35 -21.79
CA ALA A 812 -7.76 -30.28 -20.66
C ALA A 812 -7.84 -31.75 -21.09
N GLN A 813 -7.14 -32.61 -20.34
CA GLN A 813 -7.13 -34.06 -20.51
C GLN A 813 -7.77 -34.74 -19.29
N SER A 814 -8.08 -36.03 -19.42
CA SER A 814 -8.68 -36.80 -18.33
C SER A 814 -7.80 -36.77 -17.08
N GLY A 815 -8.38 -36.41 -15.93
CA GLY A 815 -7.69 -36.26 -14.65
C GLY A 815 -7.18 -34.84 -14.35
N ASP A 816 -7.33 -33.88 -15.27
CA ASP A 816 -6.96 -32.50 -15.00
C ASP A 816 -7.91 -31.79 -14.03
N THR A 817 -7.38 -30.74 -13.40
CA THR A 817 -8.15 -29.80 -12.60
C THR A 817 -8.00 -28.42 -13.20
N ILE A 818 -9.12 -27.83 -13.62
CA ILE A 818 -9.22 -26.45 -14.04
C ILE A 818 -9.55 -25.61 -12.82
N ARG A 819 -8.73 -24.60 -12.54
CA ARG A 819 -8.89 -23.72 -11.38
C ARG A 819 -9.25 -22.31 -11.81
N PHE A 820 -10.18 -21.70 -11.09
CA PHE A 820 -10.54 -20.30 -11.30
C PHE A 820 -9.59 -19.42 -10.49
N SER A 821 -9.02 -18.42 -11.16
CA SER A 821 -8.09 -17.46 -10.59
C SER A 821 -8.77 -16.53 -9.60
N ASN A 822 -7.99 -16.07 -8.63
CA ASN A 822 -8.41 -15.03 -7.70
C ASN A 822 -8.59 -13.65 -8.36
N SER A 823 -8.23 -13.48 -9.64
CA SER A 823 -8.58 -12.28 -10.40
C SER A 823 -10.07 -12.21 -10.74
N LEU A 824 -10.79 -13.35 -10.70
CA LEU A 824 -12.23 -13.38 -10.92
C LEU A 824 -12.95 -13.28 -9.56
N ASN A 825 -13.78 -12.25 -9.36
CA ASN A 825 -14.60 -12.03 -8.16
C ASN A 825 -15.95 -11.42 -8.52
N ASN A 826 -17.06 -12.06 -8.12
CA ASN A 826 -18.41 -11.66 -8.53
C ASN A 826 -18.56 -11.54 -10.06
N ASP A 827 -17.70 -12.23 -10.81
CA ASP A 827 -17.68 -12.16 -12.25
C ASP A 827 -18.69 -13.12 -12.89
N THR A 828 -19.14 -12.72 -14.07
CA THR A 828 -20.00 -13.53 -14.91
C THR A 828 -19.23 -13.96 -16.15
N ILE A 829 -18.90 -15.24 -16.25
CA ILE A 829 -18.32 -15.85 -17.43
C ILE A 829 -19.44 -16.06 -18.46
N TYR A 830 -19.39 -15.28 -19.53
CA TYR A 830 -20.37 -15.37 -20.60
C TYR A 830 -19.83 -16.17 -21.78
N LEU A 831 -20.39 -17.38 -21.96
CA LEU A 831 -20.00 -18.29 -23.04
C LEU A 831 -20.68 -17.96 -24.38
N GLU A 832 -21.47 -16.88 -24.45
CA GLU A 832 -22.28 -16.52 -25.62
C GLU A 832 -23.13 -17.72 -26.09
N ASN A 833 -23.05 -18.11 -27.36
CA ASN A 833 -23.81 -19.24 -27.93
C ASN A 833 -23.14 -20.61 -27.72
N LEU A 834 -22.00 -20.66 -27.01
CA LEU A 834 -21.23 -21.88 -26.78
C LEU A 834 -21.76 -22.69 -25.59
N ASN A 835 -21.46 -23.98 -25.59
CA ASN A 835 -21.67 -24.91 -24.47
C ASN A 835 -20.38 -25.68 -24.12
N LEU A 836 -20.30 -26.19 -22.90
CA LEU A 836 -19.18 -26.99 -22.43
C LEU A 836 -19.50 -28.48 -22.63
N SER A 837 -18.93 -29.09 -23.67
CA SER A 837 -18.98 -30.54 -23.87
C SER A 837 -17.81 -31.20 -23.15
N ILE A 838 -18.09 -31.98 -22.11
CA ILE A 838 -17.08 -32.63 -21.27
C ILE A 838 -17.25 -34.15 -21.36
N ASP A 839 -16.27 -34.82 -21.96
CA ASP A 839 -16.25 -36.26 -22.24
C ASP A 839 -15.13 -37.01 -21.50
N LYS A 840 -14.51 -36.34 -20.53
CA LYS A 840 -13.29 -36.77 -19.84
C LYS A 840 -13.44 -36.57 -18.32
N ASP A 841 -12.71 -37.34 -17.51
CA ASP A 841 -12.66 -37.08 -16.07
C ASP A 841 -12.05 -35.69 -15.86
N LEU A 842 -12.76 -34.77 -15.22
CA LEU A 842 -12.34 -33.37 -15.11
C LEU A 842 -12.83 -32.77 -13.81
N VAL A 843 -12.00 -31.96 -13.17
CA VAL A 843 -12.39 -31.18 -12.00
C VAL A 843 -12.44 -29.70 -12.41
N LEU A 844 -13.60 -29.06 -12.24
CA LEU A 844 -13.76 -27.61 -12.27
C LEU A 844 -13.80 -27.12 -10.82
N GLU A 845 -12.78 -26.38 -10.40
CA GLU A 845 -12.59 -25.99 -9.01
C GLU A 845 -12.53 -24.47 -8.85
N CYS A 846 -13.52 -23.93 -8.14
CA CYS A 846 -13.59 -22.54 -7.71
C CYS A 846 -13.91 -22.50 -6.20
N ASN A 847 -13.52 -21.41 -5.54
CA ASN A 847 -14.02 -21.11 -4.20
C ASN A 847 -15.41 -20.48 -4.33
N ILE A 848 -16.43 -21.07 -3.68
CA ILE A 848 -17.82 -20.61 -3.77
C ILE A 848 -17.99 -19.15 -3.32
N LEU A 849 -17.13 -18.65 -2.42
CA LEU A 849 -17.16 -17.26 -1.94
C LEU A 849 -16.80 -16.24 -3.04
N ARG A 850 -16.17 -16.69 -4.13
CA ARG A 850 -15.86 -15.83 -5.28
C ARG A 850 -17.09 -15.50 -6.12
N ASN A 851 -18.21 -16.20 -5.91
CA ASN A 851 -19.49 -15.92 -6.55
C ASN A 851 -19.36 -15.83 -8.08
N ILE A 852 -18.72 -16.83 -8.71
CA ILE A 852 -18.48 -16.86 -10.16
C ILE A 852 -19.67 -17.50 -10.87
N HIS A 853 -20.33 -16.69 -11.70
CA HIS A 853 -21.49 -17.08 -12.49
C HIS A 853 -21.04 -17.53 -13.88
N ILE A 854 -21.56 -18.67 -14.35
CA ILE A 854 -21.36 -19.15 -15.72
C ILE A 854 -22.71 -19.15 -16.41
N ILE A 855 -22.79 -18.40 -17.50
CA ILE A 855 -24.01 -18.20 -18.30
C ILE A 855 -23.74 -18.47 -19.78
N SER A 856 -24.79 -18.85 -20.51
CA SER A 856 -24.75 -19.11 -21.95
C SER A 856 -26.13 -18.81 -22.54
N THR A 857 -26.18 -18.30 -23.77
CA THR A 857 -27.40 -18.15 -24.57
C THR A 857 -27.54 -19.26 -25.62
N SER A 858 -26.78 -20.35 -25.48
CA SER A 858 -26.86 -21.50 -26.37
C SER A 858 -28.28 -22.11 -26.41
N SER A 859 -28.62 -22.69 -27.56
CA SER A 859 -29.81 -23.53 -27.72
C SER A 859 -29.61 -24.95 -27.18
N SER A 860 -28.50 -25.21 -26.50
CA SER A 860 -28.16 -26.47 -25.83
C SER A 860 -27.86 -26.22 -24.35
N PRO A 861 -27.90 -27.26 -23.50
CA PRO A 861 -27.51 -27.16 -22.09
C PRO A 861 -26.11 -26.54 -21.95
N LEU A 862 -25.91 -25.71 -20.92
CA LEU A 862 -24.64 -25.03 -20.66
C LEU A 862 -23.48 -26.04 -20.52
N ILE A 863 -23.73 -27.14 -19.81
CA ILE A 863 -22.82 -28.29 -19.73
C ILE A 863 -23.49 -29.53 -20.29
N VAL A 864 -22.79 -30.22 -21.20
CA VAL A 864 -23.11 -31.57 -21.65
C VAL A 864 -22.03 -32.50 -21.12
N ASN A 865 -22.36 -33.27 -20.08
CA ASN A 865 -21.42 -34.19 -19.43
C ASN A 865 -21.59 -35.62 -19.98
N SER A 866 -20.49 -36.20 -20.44
CA SER A 866 -20.37 -37.59 -20.86
C SER A 866 -19.12 -38.27 -20.28
N ALA A 867 -18.55 -37.70 -19.21
CA ALA A 867 -17.38 -38.25 -18.52
C ALA A 867 -17.62 -39.69 -18.02
N PRO A 868 -16.62 -40.58 -18.14
CA PRO A 868 -16.79 -42.00 -17.86
C PRO A 868 -17.12 -42.31 -16.39
N GLY A 869 -17.96 -43.32 -16.16
CA GLY A 869 -18.41 -43.70 -14.80
C GLY A 869 -17.39 -44.43 -13.93
N ALA A 870 -16.32 -44.99 -14.52
CA ALA A 870 -15.31 -45.78 -13.83
C ALA A 870 -14.21 -44.94 -13.13
N GLY A 871 -14.24 -43.60 -13.28
CA GLY A 871 -13.22 -42.67 -12.77
C GLY A 871 -13.76 -41.59 -11.83
N LEU A 872 -13.13 -40.41 -11.87
CA LEU A 872 -13.56 -39.24 -11.09
C LEU A 872 -14.84 -38.60 -11.65
N GLY A 873 -15.18 -38.85 -12.92
CA GLY A 873 -16.27 -38.18 -13.61
C GLY A 873 -15.99 -36.68 -13.80
N LEU A 874 -17.03 -35.92 -14.07
CA LEU A 874 -17.00 -34.46 -13.99
C LEU A 874 -17.30 -34.04 -12.55
N ARG A 875 -16.32 -33.44 -11.88
CA ARG A 875 -16.52 -32.81 -10.56
C ARG A 875 -16.55 -31.30 -10.70
N ILE A 876 -17.59 -30.67 -10.18
CA ILE A 876 -17.75 -29.22 -10.16
C ILE A 876 -17.79 -28.77 -8.72
N LYS A 877 -16.92 -27.83 -8.36
CA LYS A 877 -16.81 -27.28 -7.02
C LYS A 877 -16.90 -25.75 -7.02
N GLY A 878 -17.81 -25.21 -6.20
CA GLY A 878 -17.83 -23.77 -5.86
C GLY A 878 -18.20 -22.82 -6.99
N LEU A 879 -19.15 -23.19 -7.86
CA LEU A 879 -19.56 -22.38 -9.02
C LEU A 879 -21.06 -22.10 -9.02
N HIS A 880 -21.45 -21.00 -9.66
CA HIS A 880 -22.83 -20.64 -9.94
C HIS A 880 -23.11 -20.91 -11.43
N ILE A 881 -24.05 -21.79 -11.75
CA ILE A 881 -24.30 -22.23 -13.13
C ILE A 881 -25.76 -21.97 -13.50
N HIS A 882 -25.96 -21.33 -14.65
CA HIS A 882 -27.28 -20.90 -15.11
C HIS A 882 -27.80 -21.80 -16.23
N SER A 883 -29.11 -22.05 -16.20
CA SER A 883 -29.83 -22.59 -17.36
C SER A 883 -29.70 -21.65 -18.55
N SER A 884 -29.43 -22.22 -19.73
CA SER A 884 -29.22 -21.41 -20.95
C SER A 884 -30.48 -20.70 -21.45
N ASN A 885 -31.67 -21.25 -21.16
CA ASN A 885 -32.98 -20.62 -21.43
C ASN A 885 -34.10 -21.32 -20.63
N SER A 886 -35.35 -20.87 -20.80
CA SER A 886 -36.53 -21.38 -20.07
C SER A 886 -36.86 -22.84 -20.32
N ASN A 887 -36.36 -23.46 -21.40
CA ASN A 887 -36.76 -24.79 -21.83
C ASN A 887 -35.63 -25.83 -21.67
N ILE A 888 -34.46 -25.43 -21.20
CA ILE A 888 -33.25 -26.26 -21.16
C ILE A 888 -32.58 -26.15 -19.79
N GLY A 889 -32.30 -27.30 -19.17
CA GLY A 889 -31.54 -27.39 -17.93
C GLY A 889 -30.10 -26.87 -18.06
N ALA A 890 -29.47 -26.53 -16.95
CA ALA A 890 -28.08 -26.09 -16.92
C ALA A 890 -27.10 -27.22 -17.29
N VAL A 891 -27.42 -28.45 -16.92
CA VAL A 891 -26.56 -29.63 -17.15
C VAL A 891 -27.35 -30.79 -17.76
N ASP A 892 -26.91 -31.30 -18.91
CA ASP A 892 -27.31 -32.61 -19.46
C ASP A 892 -26.25 -33.65 -19.07
N ASN A 893 -26.60 -34.51 -18.11
CA ASN A 893 -25.68 -35.50 -17.55
C ASN A 893 -25.91 -36.89 -18.15
N ARG A 894 -24.92 -37.39 -18.89
CA ARG A 894 -24.89 -38.73 -19.50
C ARG A 894 -23.78 -39.62 -18.92
N GLY A 895 -23.03 -39.10 -17.95
CA GLY A 895 -21.87 -39.74 -17.32
C GLY A 895 -21.91 -39.65 -15.80
N LYS A 896 -20.75 -39.67 -15.15
CA LYS A 896 -20.65 -39.43 -13.69
C LYS A 896 -20.47 -37.94 -13.42
N LEU A 897 -21.34 -37.36 -12.61
CA LEU A 897 -21.32 -35.97 -12.17
C LEU A 897 -21.20 -35.90 -10.64
N ILE A 898 -20.30 -35.07 -10.14
CA ILE A 898 -20.14 -34.79 -8.71
C ILE A 898 -20.25 -33.26 -8.52
N LEU A 899 -21.20 -32.82 -7.69
CA LEU A 899 -21.36 -31.41 -7.34
C LEU A 899 -20.96 -31.18 -5.88
N GLU A 900 -20.14 -30.16 -5.64
CA GLU A 900 -19.68 -29.77 -4.30
C GLU A 900 -19.81 -28.26 -4.11
N ASN A 901 -20.72 -27.81 -3.24
CA ASN A 901 -21.00 -26.38 -3.02
C ASN A 901 -21.35 -25.63 -4.33
N VAL A 902 -22.34 -26.10 -5.10
CA VAL A 902 -22.70 -25.53 -6.42
C VAL A 902 -24.09 -24.93 -6.37
N TYR A 903 -24.25 -23.71 -6.88
CA TYR A 903 -25.54 -23.04 -7.01
C TYR A 903 -26.04 -23.09 -8.46
N LEU A 904 -27.28 -23.52 -8.63
CA LEU A 904 -27.89 -23.74 -9.93
C LEU A 904 -29.07 -22.79 -10.12
N TYR A 905 -29.02 -21.95 -11.16
CA TYR A 905 -30.01 -20.90 -11.41
C TYR A 905 -30.95 -21.29 -12.55
N THR A 906 -32.26 -21.18 -12.33
CA THR A 906 -33.29 -21.45 -13.36
C THR A 906 -33.76 -20.17 -14.04
N PHE A 907 -33.91 -20.18 -15.36
CA PHE A 907 -34.23 -19.00 -16.19
C PHE A 907 -35.65 -18.42 -16.00
N SER A 908 -36.60 -19.17 -15.41
CA SER A 908 -37.93 -18.64 -15.05
C SER A 908 -38.68 -19.57 -14.08
N PRO A 909 -39.77 -19.09 -13.42
CA PRO A 909 -40.59 -19.89 -12.50
C PRO A 909 -41.25 -21.14 -13.11
N GLY A 910 -41.21 -21.29 -14.44
CA GLY A 910 -41.83 -22.40 -15.19
C GLY A 910 -40.85 -23.32 -15.93
N GLY A 911 -39.54 -23.17 -15.75
CA GLY A 911 -38.53 -23.97 -16.46
C GLY A 911 -38.44 -25.44 -16.03
N THR A 912 -38.05 -26.32 -16.95
CA THR A 912 -37.76 -27.74 -16.72
C THR A 912 -36.46 -27.94 -15.90
N ALA A 913 -36.21 -29.18 -15.44
CA ALA A 913 -35.19 -29.53 -14.45
C ALA A 913 -33.80 -28.90 -14.70
N THR A 914 -33.17 -28.36 -13.65
CA THR A 914 -31.86 -27.70 -13.73
C THR A 914 -30.71 -28.66 -14.05
N ILE A 915 -30.88 -29.96 -13.75
CA ILE A 915 -30.01 -31.06 -14.19
C ILE A 915 -30.90 -32.14 -14.81
N GLU A 916 -30.58 -32.55 -16.04
CA GLU A 916 -31.21 -33.70 -16.69
C GLU A 916 -30.27 -34.90 -16.67
N ASN A 917 -30.50 -35.84 -15.74
CA ASN A 917 -29.72 -37.08 -15.68
C ASN A 917 -30.30 -38.13 -16.66
N LYS A 918 -29.57 -38.46 -17.73
CA LYS A 918 -29.99 -39.41 -18.78
C LYS A 918 -29.66 -40.85 -18.39
N SER A 919 -30.24 -41.79 -19.14
CA SER A 919 -30.00 -43.24 -18.94
C SER A 919 -28.50 -43.56 -18.99
N GLY A 920 -27.96 -44.10 -17.90
CA GLY A 920 -26.53 -44.40 -17.72
C GLY A 920 -25.72 -43.35 -16.95
N GLY A 921 -26.29 -42.17 -16.68
CA GLY A 921 -25.65 -41.13 -15.88
C GLY A 921 -25.86 -41.30 -14.37
N THR A 922 -24.87 -40.92 -13.57
CA THR A 922 -24.94 -40.84 -12.10
C THR A 922 -24.64 -39.43 -11.64
N ALA A 923 -25.28 -39.00 -10.55
CA ALA A 923 -25.03 -37.71 -9.93
C ALA A 923 -24.85 -37.88 -8.42
N GLU A 924 -23.76 -37.35 -7.88
CA GLU A 924 -23.46 -37.28 -6.46
C GLU A 924 -23.42 -35.80 -6.04
N ILE A 925 -24.05 -35.48 -4.92
CA ILE A 925 -24.15 -34.10 -4.41
C ILE A 925 -23.58 -34.07 -3.00
N THR A 926 -22.69 -33.11 -2.75
CA THR A 926 -22.01 -32.91 -1.45
C THR A 926 -21.93 -31.42 -1.11
N GLY A 927 -21.86 -31.08 0.18
CA GLY A 927 -21.81 -29.68 0.63
C GLY A 927 -23.11 -28.90 0.41
N ASP A 928 -23.00 -27.57 0.33
CA ASP A 928 -24.14 -26.65 0.16
C ASP A 928 -24.47 -26.45 -1.32
N CYS A 929 -25.25 -27.37 -1.90
CA CYS A 929 -25.77 -27.23 -3.26
C CYS A 929 -27.20 -26.70 -3.24
N ARG A 930 -27.48 -25.62 -3.97
CA ARG A 930 -28.79 -24.95 -3.99
C ARG A 930 -29.33 -24.79 -5.40
N ILE A 931 -30.65 -24.87 -5.54
CA ILE A 931 -31.36 -24.43 -6.74
C ILE A 931 -31.97 -23.06 -6.42
N ILE A 932 -31.51 -22.04 -7.13
CA ILE A 932 -31.99 -20.67 -7.01
C ILE A 932 -32.98 -20.41 -8.16
N ARG A 933 -34.15 -19.91 -7.81
CA ARG A 933 -35.19 -19.51 -8.76
C ARG A 933 -35.31 -18.00 -8.72
N ASP A 934 -35.13 -17.35 -9.87
CA ASP A 934 -35.46 -15.93 -10.04
C ASP A 934 -36.97 -15.67 -9.92
#